data_AF-A0AAV6Q8R6-F1
#
_entry.id   AF-A0AAV6Q8R6-F1
#
_cell.length_a   1.000
_cell.length_b   1.000
_cell.length_c   1.000
_cell.angle_alpha   90.00
_cell.angle_beta   90.00
_cell.angle_gamma   90.00
#
_symmetry.space_group_name_H-M   'P 1'
#
loop_
_entity.id
_entity.type
_entity.pdbx_description
1 polymer ?
#
loop_
_entity_poly.entity_id
_entity_poly.type
_entity_poly.pdbx_seq_one_letter_code
_entity_poly.pdbx_strand_id
1 'polypeptide(L)'
;MDAKHFVEHNFYVDDGLISLSSATEAIDLLTRTQEMLSASNLRLHKIASNCSDVLKAFSQEDHAKGLEDLDFDDNSALIQRSLGLSWELKHDIFTFRATATEKPYTHRGVLAVVNSLFDPLGLVAPVVIQGKFLLRELTCNGALNWDTPLPEAKEAEWEMWKGSLQDLQDIRLPRAYTPTTLCTAQKKELHFFCDASVKAIAVVCYLKVIHSSGECHVGFVLGKAKLAPPCAHTIPRLELGAAVLAVEMAELVQRELDINIDAMQFYTDSRVVLGYIYNQTRRFYVYVCNRVQRIRRFTKPGQWRYVHTAQNPADHATRSVPATELKNTTWFTGPAFLSLPDGVPSPEEEQHNLVDPDSDSEVRSHATVLSIPPSTLGSHRFERFSSWRSLVRAIASLTNMLDRKRVTVTAGNKTSGTATPYTAEHLLKAETHIISCVQRDSYGEEFGCLAAGKVIPKDSPLRKLDPYMDKEGLLRIGGRLRHGALDVREQFPIVIPARNHIGKLLVRHYHEKVKHQGRVFTEGSIRIAGYWIVGAKRCINSILRKCVVCNKIRGRTVDQKMADLPSDRLNTEPPFTYVGLDVFGPWAVTTRRTRGGQANSKRWAVLFTCMATRAVHIELIESMDTSSFINALRRFFALRGPAKQIRSDCGTNFIGACKELHMLLTDPEEPNVRKYLGEEGCTWIFNPPHSSHMGGTWERMIGVSRRILDSMLRDVGQSRLTHEVLSTLMAEVTAIINARPLTPISSDPESPFILTPTSLLTQKVGTFPPPPGTFEGKDLHRQQWRQVQHLANIFWHRWRREYLPTLQSRSKWQDAGPNIKEGDLVLLKDNQARRNEWPLALVMKTFPGQDGKVRKVELKVTRSGSAKTFLRPVSETVLLMSAEDID
;
A
#
# COMPACT_ATOMS: atom_id res chain seq x y z
N MET A 1 -38.46 -9.46 20.26
CA MET A 1 -37.18 -9.88 19.62
C MET A 1 -36.99 -9.10 18.32
N ASP A 2 -38.03 -9.07 17.49
CA ASP A 2 -38.31 -8.08 16.44
C ASP A 2 -37.97 -6.59 16.74
N ALA A 3 -38.36 -6.00 17.88
CA ALA A 3 -38.02 -4.59 18.18
C ALA A 3 -36.50 -4.35 18.31
N LYS A 4 -35.80 -5.31 18.92
CA LYS A 4 -34.34 -5.33 18.97
C LYS A 4 -33.74 -5.51 17.58
N HIS A 5 -34.29 -6.43 16.78
CA HIS A 5 -33.85 -6.67 15.40
C HIS A 5 -33.98 -5.42 14.54
N PHE A 6 -35.10 -4.70 14.65
CA PHE A 6 -35.34 -3.42 13.98
C PHE A 6 -34.25 -2.40 14.35
N VAL A 7 -33.92 -2.25 15.63
CA VAL A 7 -32.84 -1.35 16.06
C VAL A 7 -31.45 -1.78 15.55
N GLU A 8 -31.16 -3.08 15.52
CA GLU A 8 -29.85 -3.59 15.11
C GLU A 8 -29.61 -3.59 13.59
N HIS A 9 -30.66 -3.78 12.77
CA HIS A 9 -30.52 -4.02 11.32
C HIS A 9 -31.16 -2.95 10.43
N ASN A 10 -32.10 -2.16 10.96
CA ASN A 10 -32.89 -1.21 10.15
C ASN A 10 -32.62 0.26 10.50
N PHE A 11 -31.71 0.54 11.44
CA PHE A 11 -31.26 1.90 11.74
C PHE A 11 -29.99 2.25 10.95
N TYR A 12 -30.01 3.42 10.31
CA TYR A 12 -28.84 4.08 9.78
C TYR A 12 -28.61 5.38 10.54
N VAL A 13 -27.56 5.41 11.36
CA VAL A 13 -27.28 6.50 12.31
C VAL A 13 -28.48 6.70 13.27
N ASP A 14 -29.29 7.73 13.07
CA ASP A 14 -30.44 8.10 13.89
C ASP A 14 -31.79 7.79 13.21
N ASP A 15 -31.79 7.41 11.93
CA ASP A 15 -33.00 7.13 11.15
C ASP A 15 -33.27 5.62 11.05
N GLY A 16 -34.46 5.17 11.46
CA GLY A 16 -34.93 3.79 11.34
C GLY A 16 -35.93 3.61 10.18
N LEU A 17 -35.71 2.63 9.30
CA LEU A 17 -36.55 2.38 8.13
C LEU A 17 -37.00 0.92 8.04
N ILE A 18 -38.32 0.68 8.03
CA ILE A 18 -38.88 -0.65 7.86
C ILE A 18 -40.17 -0.62 7.04
N SER A 19 -40.48 -1.74 6.38
CA SER A 19 -41.75 -1.96 5.68
C SER A 19 -42.39 -3.23 6.23
N LEU A 20 -43.69 -3.17 6.53
CA LEU A 20 -44.45 -4.27 7.12
C LEU A 20 -45.73 -4.51 6.32
N SER A 21 -46.32 -5.68 6.53
CA SER A 21 -47.51 -6.16 5.78
C SER A 21 -48.79 -5.41 6.14
N SER A 22 -48.90 -4.91 7.37
CA SER A 22 -50.12 -4.27 7.87
C SER A 22 -49.82 -3.07 8.76
N ALA A 23 -50.80 -2.16 8.87
CA ALA A 23 -50.71 -1.01 9.76
C ALA A 23 -50.64 -1.43 11.24
N THR A 24 -51.35 -2.49 11.63
CA THR A 24 -51.37 -2.98 13.01
C THR A 24 -50.01 -3.51 13.45
N GLU A 25 -49.32 -4.27 12.60
CA GLU A 25 -47.96 -4.74 12.86
C GLU A 25 -46.97 -3.57 12.99
N ALA A 26 -47.13 -2.55 12.15
CA ALA A 26 -46.29 -1.35 12.20
C ALA A 26 -46.46 -0.54 13.49
N ILE A 27 -47.71 -0.34 13.91
CA ILE A 27 -48.03 0.37 15.16
C ILE A 27 -47.44 -0.40 16.35
N ASP A 28 -47.71 -1.72 16.45
CA ASP A 28 -47.22 -2.54 17.55
C ASP A 28 -45.68 -2.56 17.64
N LEU A 29 -44.98 -2.72 16.50
CA LEU A 29 -43.52 -2.71 16.48
C LEU A 29 -42.95 -1.35 16.93
N LEU A 30 -43.50 -0.25 16.42
CA LEU A 30 -43.04 1.10 16.75
C LEU A 30 -43.31 1.45 18.23
N THR A 31 -44.48 1.10 18.77
CA THR A 31 -44.81 1.32 20.20
C THR A 31 -43.86 0.54 21.10
N ARG A 32 -43.64 -0.76 20.84
CA ARG A 32 -42.68 -1.56 21.63
C ARG A 32 -41.24 -1.07 21.50
N THR A 33 -40.88 -0.49 20.35
CA THR A 33 -39.56 0.11 20.15
C THR A 33 -39.41 1.42 20.93
N GLN A 34 -40.44 2.28 20.97
CA GLN A 34 -40.46 3.49 21.80
C GLN A 34 -40.30 3.15 23.28
N GLU A 35 -41.04 2.17 23.79
CA GLU A 35 -40.92 1.70 25.18
C GLU A 35 -39.51 1.20 25.49
N MET A 36 -38.94 0.34 24.63
CA MET A 36 -37.60 -0.21 24.80
C MET A 36 -36.51 0.89 24.82
N LEU A 37 -36.60 1.87 23.92
CA LEU A 37 -35.63 2.96 23.83
C LEU A 37 -35.79 3.96 25.00
N SER A 38 -37.03 4.18 25.46
CA SER A 38 -37.33 5.06 26.60
C SER A 38 -36.66 4.59 27.89
N ALA A 39 -36.52 3.27 28.09
CA ALA A 39 -35.80 2.69 29.23
C ALA A 39 -34.32 3.09 29.28
N SER A 40 -33.75 3.51 28.14
CA SER A 40 -32.38 4.03 28.01
C SER A 40 -32.33 5.55 27.82
N ASN A 41 -33.41 6.28 28.12
CA ASN A 41 -33.56 7.72 27.88
C ASN A 41 -33.40 8.15 26.41
N LEU A 42 -33.75 7.28 25.46
CA LEU A 42 -33.77 7.59 24.04
C LEU A 42 -35.23 7.75 23.57
N ARG A 43 -35.58 8.90 23.00
CA ARG A 43 -36.92 9.15 22.42
C ARG A 43 -36.87 8.85 20.92
N LEU A 44 -37.72 7.95 20.45
CA LEU A 44 -37.96 7.75 19.02
C LEU A 44 -39.10 8.67 18.57
N HIS A 45 -38.80 9.56 17.63
CA HIS A 45 -39.69 10.63 17.16
C HIS A 45 -39.48 10.87 15.64
N LYS A 46 -40.19 11.83 15.05
CA LYS A 46 -40.24 12.10 13.59
C LYS A 46 -40.81 10.94 12.77
N ILE A 47 -41.88 10.32 13.25
CA ILE A 47 -42.57 9.24 12.57
C ILE A 47 -43.20 9.77 11.27
N ALA A 48 -42.97 9.05 10.17
CA ALA A 48 -43.55 9.30 8.86
C ALA A 48 -44.01 7.96 8.26
N SER A 49 -45.19 7.94 7.65
CA SER A 49 -45.77 6.74 7.05
C SER A 49 -46.68 7.11 5.87
N ASN A 50 -46.78 6.20 4.89
CA ASN A 50 -47.74 6.29 3.80
C ASN A 50 -49.17 5.90 4.24
N CYS A 51 -49.33 5.31 5.43
CA CYS A 51 -50.62 4.91 5.97
C CYS A 51 -51.11 5.89 7.04
N SER A 52 -52.32 6.44 6.85
CA SER A 52 -52.95 7.38 7.79
C SER A 52 -53.17 6.78 9.17
N ASP A 53 -53.55 5.50 9.25
CA ASP A 53 -53.83 4.80 10.51
C ASP A 53 -52.58 4.70 11.39
N VAL A 54 -51.40 4.53 10.78
CA VAL A 54 -50.12 4.50 11.50
C VAL A 54 -49.79 5.88 12.06
N LEU A 55 -50.00 6.96 11.31
CA LEU A 55 -49.74 8.32 11.81
C LEU A 55 -50.70 8.69 12.94
N LYS A 56 -52.00 8.39 12.81
CA LYS A 56 -53.01 8.68 13.84
C LYS A 56 -52.77 7.95 15.16
N ALA A 57 -51.99 6.86 15.17
CA ALA A 57 -51.69 6.10 16.37
C ALA A 57 -50.65 6.76 17.30
N PHE A 58 -49.90 7.77 16.82
CA PHE A 58 -48.85 8.45 17.59
C PHE A 58 -49.20 9.93 17.85
N SER A 59 -48.48 10.54 18.79
CA SER A 59 -48.70 11.95 19.15
C SER A 59 -48.20 12.88 18.04
N GLN A 60 -48.88 14.01 17.82
CA GLN A 60 -48.45 15.00 16.82
C GLN A 60 -47.03 15.52 17.07
N GLU A 61 -46.57 15.57 18.33
CA GLU A 61 -45.18 15.93 18.67
C GLU A 61 -44.14 14.95 18.13
N ASP A 62 -44.53 13.68 17.96
CA ASP A 62 -43.66 12.63 17.46
C ASP A 62 -43.72 12.52 15.93
N HIS A 63 -44.55 13.30 15.23
CA HIS A 63 -44.61 13.31 13.77
C HIS A 63 -43.39 14.01 13.15
N ALA A 64 -43.05 13.66 11.91
CA ALA A 64 -42.04 14.41 11.17
C ALA A 64 -42.52 15.85 10.88
N LYS A 65 -41.59 16.82 10.91
CA LYS A 65 -41.90 18.24 10.69
C LYS A 65 -42.64 18.46 9.36
N GLY A 66 -43.79 19.12 9.41
CA GLY A 66 -44.67 19.37 8.25
C GLY A 66 -45.78 18.33 8.04
N LEU A 67 -45.93 17.38 8.97
CA LEU A 67 -47.05 16.42 9.07
C LEU A 67 -48.00 16.75 10.25
N GLU A 68 -47.95 18.00 10.72
CA GLU A 68 -48.81 18.55 11.77
C GLU A 68 -50.11 19.01 11.08
N ASP A 69 -51.25 18.40 11.44
CA ASP A 69 -52.59 18.54 10.83
C ASP A 69 -52.77 17.95 9.41
N LEU A 70 -52.85 16.62 9.32
CA LEU A 70 -53.09 15.86 8.09
C LEU A 70 -54.58 15.59 7.83
N ASP A 71 -55.13 16.22 6.80
CA ASP A 71 -56.30 15.71 6.08
C ASP A 71 -55.83 15.13 4.73
N PHE A 72 -55.94 13.81 4.54
CA PHE A 72 -55.46 13.12 3.33
C PHE A 72 -56.30 13.45 2.07
N ASP A 73 -57.38 14.20 2.24
CA ASP A 73 -58.28 14.65 1.18
C ASP A 73 -57.77 15.89 0.40
N ASP A 74 -56.81 16.65 0.94
CA ASP A 74 -56.27 17.81 0.24
C ASP A 74 -55.22 17.41 -0.82
N ASN A 75 -55.23 18.07 -1.99
CA ASN A 75 -54.44 17.71 -3.18
C ASN A 75 -52.92 18.02 -3.07
N SER A 76 -52.42 18.32 -1.88
CA SER A 76 -51.03 18.73 -1.65
C SER A 76 -50.11 17.51 -1.49
N ALA A 77 -49.13 17.34 -2.37
CA ALA A 77 -48.14 16.25 -2.29
C ALA A 77 -47.24 16.40 -1.04
N LEU A 78 -47.45 15.53 -0.05
CA LEU A 78 -46.65 15.46 1.17
C LEU A 78 -45.33 14.75 0.89
N ILE A 79 -44.26 15.55 0.75
CA ILE A 79 -42.92 15.03 0.44
C ILE A 79 -42.04 15.07 1.69
N GLN A 80 -41.65 13.88 2.15
CA GLN A 80 -40.69 13.67 3.22
C GLN A 80 -39.31 13.36 2.62
N ARG A 81 -38.22 13.85 3.24
CA ARG A 81 -36.86 13.38 2.90
C ARG A 81 -36.45 12.27 3.84
N SER A 82 -36.15 11.09 3.28
CA SER A 82 -35.71 9.91 4.03
C SER A 82 -34.31 9.51 3.54
N LEU A 83 -33.31 9.61 4.42
CA LEU A 83 -31.89 9.42 4.08
C LEU A 83 -31.42 10.23 2.86
N GLY A 84 -32.04 11.38 2.58
CA GLY A 84 -31.71 12.25 1.44
C GLY A 84 -32.50 11.99 0.16
N LEU A 85 -33.27 10.90 0.05
CA LEU A 85 -34.23 10.67 -1.04
C LEU A 85 -35.55 11.39 -0.75
N SER A 86 -36.20 11.94 -1.79
CA SER A 86 -37.53 12.53 -1.63
C SER A 86 -38.60 11.45 -1.82
N TRP A 87 -39.41 11.24 -0.79
CA TRP A 87 -40.47 10.24 -0.73
C TRP A 87 -41.82 10.95 -0.56
N GLU A 88 -42.71 10.75 -1.53
CA GLU A 88 -44.08 11.23 -1.48
C GLU A 88 -44.97 10.18 -0.80
N LEU A 89 -45.50 10.53 0.38
CA LEU A 89 -46.17 9.58 1.27
C LEU A 89 -47.51 9.10 0.71
N LYS A 90 -48.32 9.99 0.12
CA LYS A 90 -49.70 9.70 -0.32
C LYS A 90 -49.77 8.60 -1.39
N HIS A 91 -48.85 8.65 -2.37
CA HIS A 91 -48.81 7.68 -3.47
C HIS A 91 -47.72 6.61 -3.28
N ASP A 92 -46.95 6.68 -2.18
CA ASP A 92 -45.81 5.81 -1.88
C ASP A 92 -44.77 5.75 -3.02
N ILE A 93 -44.32 6.92 -3.48
CA ILE A 93 -43.39 7.05 -4.61
C ILE A 93 -42.12 7.83 -4.24
N PHE A 94 -40.99 7.39 -4.77
CA PHE A 94 -39.76 8.17 -4.81
C PHE A 94 -39.80 9.16 -5.97
N THR A 95 -39.35 10.39 -5.70
CA THR A 95 -39.23 11.48 -6.68
C THR A 95 -37.92 12.25 -6.47
N PHE A 96 -37.56 13.10 -7.42
CA PHE A 96 -36.35 13.91 -7.38
C PHE A 96 -36.70 15.39 -7.51
N ARG A 97 -36.25 16.21 -6.56
CA ARG A 97 -36.33 17.67 -6.68
C ARG A 97 -34.94 18.23 -6.94
N ALA A 98 -34.68 18.64 -8.17
CA ALA A 98 -33.46 19.36 -8.49
C ALA A 98 -33.59 20.81 -8.00
N THR A 99 -33.10 21.10 -6.79
CA THR A 99 -32.86 22.48 -6.40
C THR A 99 -31.70 23.02 -7.23
N ALA A 100 -32.01 23.88 -8.20
CA ALA A 100 -31.05 24.64 -8.98
C ALA A 100 -30.27 25.58 -8.04
N THR A 101 -29.25 25.04 -7.38
CA THR A 101 -28.35 25.85 -6.56
C THR A 101 -27.43 26.59 -7.51
N GLU A 102 -27.50 27.92 -7.51
CA GLU A 102 -26.56 28.75 -8.24
C GLU A 102 -25.16 28.51 -7.67
N LYS A 103 -24.34 27.80 -8.45
CA LYS A 103 -22.94 27.54 -8.16
C LYS A 103 -22.10 28.19 -9.27
N PRO A 104 -20.92 28.71 -8.92
CA PRO A 104 -20.04 29.34 -9.91
C PRO A 104 -19.66 28.33 -10.99
N TYR A 105 -19.61 28.77 -12.25
CA TYR A 105 -19.30 27.96 -13.43
C TYR A 105 -17.80 27.63 -13.46
N THR A 106 -17.40 26.77 -12.53
CA THR A 106 -16.03 26.37 -12.21
C THR A 106 -16.00 24.87 -12.00
N HIS A 107 -14.82 24.24 -12.02
CA HIS A 107 -14.70 22.80 -11.73
C HIS A 107 -15.30 22.42 -10.37
N ARG A 108 -15.09 23.27 -9.36
CA ARG A 108 -15.69 23.09 -8.02
C ARG A 108 -17.21 23.18 -8.07
N GLY A 109 -17.77 24.11 -8.84
CA GLY A 109 -19.22 24.25 -9.01
C GLY A 109 -19.86 23.05 -9.71
N VAL A 110 -19.25 22.56 -10.79
CA VAL A 110 -19.68 21.35 -11.50
C VAL A 110 -19.68 20.14 -10.55
N LEU A 111 -18.59 19.93 -9.82
CA LEU A 111 -18.49 18.87 -8.82
C LEU A 111 -19.59 18.97 -7.75
N ALA A 112 -19.86 20.19 -7.26
CA ALA A 112 -20.87 20.41 -6.22
C ALA A 112 -22.28 20.09 -6.69
N VAL A 113 -22.63 20.48 -7.92
CA VAL A 113 -23.96 20.20 -8.51
C VAL A 113 -24.11 18.72 -8.89
N VAL A 114 -23.07 18.07 -9.43
CA VAL A 114 -23.13 16.63 -9.72
C VAL A 114 -23.33 15.79 -8.45
N ASN A 115 -22.71 16.19 -7.33
CA ASN A 115 -22.86 15.49 -6.06
C ASN A 115 -24.06 15.95 -5.21
N SER A 116 -24.78 17.01 -5.59
CA SER A 116 -25.99 17.43 -4.87
C SER A 116 -27.18 16.51 -5.19
N LEU A 117 -27.15 15.82 -6.33
CA LEU A 117 -28.07 14.74 -6.67
C LEU A 117 -27.71 13.49 -5.88
N PHE A 118 -28.36 13.33 -4.73
CA PHE A 118 -28.21 12.17 -3.88
C PHE A 118 -29.01 10.99 -4.43
N ASP A 119 -28.31 10.01 -5.02
CA ASP A 119 -28.91 8.82 -5.63
C ASP A 119 -28.19 7.53 -5.18
N PRO A 120 -28.50 7.02 -3.97
CA PRO A 120 -27.85 5.84 -3.41
C PRO A 120 -28.24 4.55 -4.14
N LEU A 121 -29.48 4.47 -4.65
CA LEU A 121 -30.03 3.30 -5.36
C LEU A 121 -29.73 3.30 -6.86
N GLY A 122 -29.19 4.41 -7.39
CA GLY A 122 -28.88 4.55 -8.81
C GLY A 122 -30.10 4.69 -9.72
N LEU A 123 -31.20 5.26 -9.21
CA LEU A 123 -32.44 5.47 -9.97
C LEU A 123 -32.21 6.39 -11.16
N VAL A 124 -31.38 7.43 -11.00
CA VAL A 124 -31.06 8.43 -12.04
C VAL A 124 -29.61 8.30 -12.53
N ALA A 125 -28.98 7.15 -12.31
CA ALA A 125 -27.63 6.86 -12.75
C ALA A 125 -27.38 7.15 -14.26
N PRO A 126 -28.32 6.87 -15.19
CA PRO A 126 -28.19 7.24 -16.60
C PRO A 126 -28.03 8.73 -16.88
N VAL A 127 -28.59 9.59 -16.02
CA VAL A 127 -28.49 11.05 -16.16
C VAL A 127 -27.22 11.56 -15.46
N VAL A 128 -26.95 11.05 -14.26
CA VAL A 128 -25.81 11.48 -13.42
C VAL A 128 -24.45 11.15 -14.06
N ILE A 129 -24.37 10.06 -14.82
CA ILE A 129 -23.11 9.65 -15.46
C ILE A 129 -22.59 10.69 -16.48
N GLN A 130 -23.49 11.43 -17.13
CA GLN A 130 -23.11 12.50 -18.07
C GLN A 130 -22.45 13.67 -17.34
N GLY A 131 -22.99 14.10 -16.20
CA GLY A 131 -22.34 15.12 -15.34
C GLY A 131 -20.97 14.67 -14.83
N LYS A 132 -20.84 13.38 -14.45
CA LYS A 132 -19.55 12.78 -14.07
C LYS A 132 -18.56 12.75 -15.24
N PHE A 133 -19.03 12.51 -16.46
CA PHE A 133 -18.21 12.52 -17.67
C PHE A 133 -17.67 13.93 -17.97
N LEU A 134 -18.53 14.96 -17.92
CA LEU A 134 -18.12 16.36 -18.07
C LEU A 134 -17.03 16.75 -17.07
N LEU A 135 -17.22 16.38 -15.78
CA LEU A 135 -16.23 16.62 -14.74
C LEU A 135 -14.88 15.95 -15.03
N ARG A 136 -14.90 14.73 -15.57
CA ARG A 136 -13.68 14.00 -15.94
C ARG A 136 -12.95 14.67 -17.10
N GLU A 137 -13.66 15.11 -18.15
CA GLU A 137 -13.04 15.80 -19.29
C GLU A 137 -12.38 17.11 -18.86
N LEU A 138 -13.06 17.88 -18.01
CA LEU A 138 -12.51 19.10 -17.40
C LEU A 138 -11.23 18.83 -16.59
N THR A 139 -11.14 17.67 -15.94
CA THR A 139 -9.97 17.28 -15.14
C THR A 139 -8.80 16.74 -15.99
N CYS A 140 -9.09 16.03 -17.09
CA CYS A 140 -8.07 15.40 -17.93
C CYS A 140 -7.34 16.39 -18.87
N ASN A 141 -7.97 17.51 -19.21
CA ASN A 141 -7.42 18.51 -20.14
C ASN A 141 -6.44 19.53 -19.50
N GLY A 142 -6.00 19.30 -18.25
CA GLY A 142 -4.67 19.69 -17.78
C GLY A 142 -4.35 21.16 -17.49
N ALA A 143 -5.28 22.14 -17.54
CA ALA A 143 -4.88 23.56 -17.43
C ALA A 143 -5.77 24.48 -16.56
N LEU A 144 -6.78 23.97 -15.85
CA LEU A 144 -7.73 24.82 -15.14
C LEU A 144 -7.66 24.56 -13.63
N ASN A 145 -7.44 25.63 -12.85
CA ASN A 145 -7.53 25.58 -11.40
C ASN A 145 -9.00 25.33 -10.99
N TRP A 146 -9.23 24.80 -9.80
CA TRP A 146 -10.57 24.39 -9.34
C TRP A 146 -11.61 25.51 -9.37
N ASP A 147 -11.15 26.74 -9.26
CA ASP A 147 -11.95 27.97 -9.20
C ASP A 147 -11.85 28.80 -10.49
N THR A 148 -11.23 28.28 -11.56
CA THR A 148 -11.19 28.93 -12.88
C THR A 148 -12.52 28.72 -13.63
N PRO A 149 -13.04 29.73 -14.36
CA PRO A 149 -14.23 29.58 -15.19
C PRO A 149 -14.11 28.45 -16.22
N LEU A 150 -15.24 27.82 -16.55
CA LEU A 150 -15.32 26.80 -17.59
C LEU A 150 -15.00 27.39 -18.98
N PRO A 151 -14.35 26.63 -19.88
CA PRO A 151 -14.27 27.00 -21.30
C PRO A 151 -15.66 27.09 -21.92
N GLU A 152 -15.91 28.07 -22.80
CA GLU A 152 -17.23 28.33 -23.42
C GLU A 152 -17.90 27.07 -24.00
N ALA A 153 -17.13 26.21 -24.68
CA ALA A 153 -17.65 24.96 -25.23
C ALA A 153 -18.18 23.99 -24.15
N LYS A 154 -17.50 23.91 -23.00
CA LYS A 154 -17.90 23.05 -21.88
C LYS A 154 -18.96 23.70 -20.99
N GLU A 155 -19.02 25.01 -20.96
CA GLU A 155 -20.08 25.77 -20.31
C GLU A 155 -21.44 25.50 -20.96
N ALA A 156 -21.53 25.49 -22.30
CA ALA A 156 -22.76 25.16 -23.01
C ALA A 156 -23.24 23.72 -22.75
N GLU A 157 -22.33 22.73 -22.83
CA GLU A 157 -22.64 21.33 -22.49
C GLU A 157 -23.10 21.17 -21.03
N TRP A 158 -22.47 21.91 -20.12
CA TRP A 158 -22.82 21.93 -18.70
C TRP A 158 -24.20 22.54 -18.45
N GLU A 159 -24.51 23.68 -19.07
CA GLU A 159 -25.79 24.36 -18.90
C GLU A 159 -26.94 23.51 -19.43
N MET A 160 -26.75 22.86 -20.58
CA MET A 160 -27.74 21.93 -21.14
C MET A 160 -28.02 20.76 -20.19
N TRP A 161 -26.98 20.13 -19.64
CA TRP A 161 -27.15 19.03 -18.67
C TRP A 161 -27.80 19.52 -17.37
N LYS A 162 -27.35 20.65 -16.83
CA LYS A 162 -27.90 21.26 -15.61
C LYS A 162 -29.38 21.65 -15.78
N GLY A 163 -29.76 22.19 -16.93
CA GLY A 163 -31.14 22.50 -17.30
C GLY A 163 -32.02 21.26 -17.29
N SER A 164 -31.53 20.13 -17.85
CA SER A 164 -32.28 18.87 -17.88
C SER A 164 -32.61 18.31 -16.48
N LEU A 165 -31.87 18.69 -15.44
CA LEU A 165 -32.11 18.16 -14.09
C LEU A 165 -33.50 18.53 -13.54
N GLN A 166 -34.11 19.61 -14.04
CA GLN A 166 -35.47 20.00 -13.64
C GLN A 166 -36.49 18.94 -14.02
N ASP A 167 -36.28 18.24 -15.14
CA ASP A 167 -37.18 17.20 -15.65
C ASP A 167 -37.15 15.92 -14.80
N LEU A 168 -36.18 15.78 -13.87
CA LEU A 168 -36.14 14.65 -12.93
C LEU A 168 -37.34 14.62 -11.97
N GLN A 169 -38.05 15.74 -11.80
CA GLN A 169 -39.28 15.80 -11.00
C GLN A 169 -40.43 14.97 -11.58
N ASP A 170 -40.39 14.68 -12.88
CA ASP A 170 -41.40 13.88 -13.57
C ASP A 170 -41.20 12.37 -13.38
N ILE A 171 -40.04 11.98 -12.83
CA ILE A 171 -39.71 10.60 -12.49
C ILE A 171 -40.42 10.26 -11.17
N ARG A 172 -41.32 9.27 -11.27
CA ARG A 172 -42.10 8.74 -10.16
C ARG A 172 -41.91 7.23 -10.10
N LEU A 173 -41.30 6.75 -9.03
CA LEU A 173 -40.95 5.35 -8.84
C LEU A 173 -41.66 4.81 -7.61
N PRO A 174 -42.50 3.77 -7.72
CA PRO A 174 -43.06 3.11 -6.55
C PRO A 174 -41.95 2.67 -5.59
N ARG A 175 -42.11 2.98 -4.30
CA ARG A 175 -41.17 2.53 -3.26
C ARG A 175 -41.18 1.01 -3.12
N ALA A 176 -42.37 0.41 -3.19
CA ALA A 176 -42.52 -1.04 -3.18
C ALA A 176 -42.06 -1.65 -4.51
N TYR A 177 -41.30 -2.75 -4.44
CA TYR A 177 -40.80 -3.43 -5.64
C TYR A 177 -41.92 -3.96 -6.54
N THR A 178 -42.99 -4.48 -5.94
CA THR A 178 -44.15 -5.03 -6.63
C THR A 178 -45.44 -4.56 -5.97
N PRO A 179 -46.56 -4.41 -6.71
CA PRO A 179 -47.85 -4.04 -6.14
C PRO A 179 -48.38 -5.06 -5.13
N THR A 180 -48.06 -6.34 -5.34
CA THR A 180 -48.54 -7.46 -4.52
C THR A 180 -47.49 -7.86 -3.47
N THR A 181 -47.95 -8.33 -2.32
CA THR A 181 -47.08 -8.74 -1.19
C THR A 181 -46.15 -9.89 -1.59
N LEU A 182 -44.85 -9.76 -1.29
CA LEU A 182 -43.84 -10.78 -1.56
C LEU A 182 -44.04 -12.10 -0.78
N CYS A 183 -44.92 -12.11 0.23
CA CYS A 183 -45.25 -13.30 1.01
C CYS A 183 -46.11 -14.31 0.24
N THR A 184 -46.89 -13.84 -0.75
CA THR A 184 -47.73 -14.71 -1.60
C THR A 184 -47.05 -15.10 -2.91
N ALA A 185 -45.77 -14.73 -3.08
CA ALA A 185 -45.00 -15.07 -4.25
C ALA A 185 -44.57 -16.54 -4.23
N GLN A 186 -44.78 -17.24 -5.34
CA GLN A 186 -44.33 -18.61 -5.53
C GLN A 186 -42.84 -18.67 -5.89
N LYS A 187 -42.36 -17.69 -6.67
CA LYS A 187 -40.96 -17.63 -7.12
C LYS A 187 -40.45 -16.19 -7.20
N LYS A 188 -39.22 -15.97 -6.73
CA LYS A 188 -38.51 -14.69 -6.70
C LYS A 188 -37.17 -14.83 -7.41
N GLU A 189 -36.99 -14.10 -8.50
CA GLU A 189 -35.78 -14.16 -9.32
C GLU A 189 -35.14 -12.77 -9.42
N LEU A 190 -33.81 -12.70 -9.27
CA LEU A 190 -33.04 -11.49 -9.53
C LEU A 190 -32.40 -11.55 -10.91
N HIS A 191 -32.54 -10.47 -11.69
CA HIS A 191 -31.99 -10.35 -13.04
C HIS A 191 -31.03 -9.16 -13.09
N PHE A 192 -29.75 -9.45 -13.33
CA PHE A 192 -28.68 -8.46 -13.44
C PHE A 192 -28.29 -8.27 -14.91
N PHE A 193 -28.38 -7.04 -15.39
CA PHE A 193 -27.91 -6.65 -16.72
C PHE A 193 -26.66 -5.82 -16.59
N CYS A 194 -25.63 -6.10 -17.38
CA CYS A 194 -24.40 -5.33 -17.38
C CYS A 194 -23.98 -4.92 -18.79
N ASP A 195 -23.40 -3.73 -18.88
CA ASP A 195 -22.85 -3.19 -20.12
C ASP A 195 -21.58 -2.37 -19.84
N ALA A 196 -20.74 -2.21 -20.86
CA ALA A 196 -19.57 -1.35 -20.83
C ALA A 196 -19.38 -0.57 -22.13
N SER A 197 -19.16 0.73 -21.98
CA SER A 197 -18.68 1.61 -23.04
C SER A 197 -17.29 2.16 -22.70
N VAL A 198 -16.67 2.85 -23.66
CA VAL A 198 -15.41 3.60 -23.44
C VAL A 198 -15.58 4.68 -22.35
N LYS A 199 -16.81 5.16 -22.12
CA LYS A 199 -17.11 6.21 -21.15
C LYS A 199 -17.42 5.66 -19.76
N ALA A 200 -18.22 4.60 -19.67
CA ALA A 200 -18.76 4.08 -18.41
C ALA A 200 -19.03 2.58 -18.44
N ILE A 201 -19.00 1.96 -17.27
CA ILE A 201 -19.49 0.60 -17.02
C ILE A 201 -20.75 0.70 -16.15
N ALA A 202 -21.76 -0.11 -16.44
CA ALA A 202 -23.01 -0.06 -15.71
C ALA A 202 -23.61 -1.44 -15.45
N VAL A 203 -24.43 -1.49 -14.40
CA VAL A 203 -25.23 -2.64 -14.00
C VAL A 203 -26.61 -2.15 -13.56
N VAL A 204 -27.64 -2.92 -13.88
CA VAL A 204 -28.99 -2.74 -13.32
C VAL A 204 -29.58 -4.07 -12.89
N CYS A 205 -30.31 -4.06 -11.78
CA CYS A 205 -30.91 -5.23 -11.15
C CYS A 205 -32.43 -5.06 -11.06
N TYR A 206 -33.15 -6.12 -11.45
CA TYR A 206 -34.60 -6.22 -11.31
C TYR A 206 -34.99 -7.44 -10.48
N LEU A 207 -36.06 -7.31 -9.71
CA LEU A 207 -36.72 -8.39 -9.00
C LEU A 207 -37.95 -8.81 -9.80
N LYS A 208 -37.93 -10.05 -10.31
CA LYS A 208 -39.07 -10.70 -10.94
C LYS A 208 -39.79 -11.57 -9.91
N VAL A 209 -41.09 -11.35 -9.75
CA VAL A 209 -41.94 -12.07 -8.81
C VAL A 209 -43.05 -12.77 -9.57
N ILE A 210 -43.16 -14.08 -9.37
CA ILE A 210 -44.19 -14.92 -9.98
C ILE A 210 -45.14 -15.37 -8.86
N HIS A 211 -46.42 -15.01 -8.99
CA HIS A 211 -47.47 -15.39 -8.05
C HIS A 211 -48.14 -16.71 -8.45
N SER A 212 -48.82 -17.34 -7.50
CA SER A 212 -49.57 -18.59 -7.73
C SER A 212 -50.71 -18.45 -8.75
N SER A 213 -51.16 -17.22 -9.02
CA SER A 213 -52.13 -16.88 -10.09
C SER A 213 -51.52 -16.91 -11.50
N GLY A 214 -50.20 -17.05 -11.63
CA GLY A 214 -49.47 -16.91 -12.90
C GLY A 214 -49.13 -15.46 -13.26
N GLU A 215 -49.54 -14.48 -12.45
CA GLU A 215 -49.18 -13.07 -12.64
C GLU A 215 -47.70 -12.83 -12.33
N CYS A 216 -47.06 -12.07 -13.22
CA CYS A 216 -45.65 -11.74 -13.15
C CYS A 216 -45.46 -10.23 -12.99
N HIS A 217 -44.74 -9.82 -11.95
CA HIS A 217 -44.38 -8.43 -11.71
C HIS A 217 -42.87 -8.26 -11.69
N VAL A 218 -42.40 -7.12 -12.23
CA VAL A 218 -40.98 -6.76 -12.28
C VAL A 218 -40.79 -5.44 -11.54
N GLY A 219 -39.90 -5.43 -10.56
CA GLY A 219 -39.53 -4.25 -9.78
C GLY A 219 -38.08 -3.85 -9.99
N PHE A 220 -37.81 -2.56 -10.11
CA PHE A 220 -36.45 -2.04 -10.08
C PHE A 220 -35.85 -2.19 -8.68
N VAL A 221 -34.65 -2.75 -8.57
CA VAL A 221 -33.97 -2.92 -7.28
C VAL A 221 -32.83 -1.93 -7.10
N LEU A 222 -31.89 -1.92 -8.05
CA LEU A 222 -30.66 -1.14 -7.95
C LEU A 222 -30.06 -0.87 -9.33
N GLY A 223 -29.59 0.34 -9.55
CA GLY A 223 -28.72 0.73 -10.67
C GLY A 223 -27.33 1.13 -10.17
N LYS A 224 -26.29 0.82 -10.95
CA LYS A 224 -24.95 1.33 -10.66
C LYS A 224 -24.19 1.65 -11.94
N ALA A 225 -23.81 2.92 -12.09
CA ALA A 225 -22.92 3.38 -13.15
C ALA A 225 -21.58 3.88 -12.57
N LYS A 226 -20.47 3.52 -13.20
CA LYS A 226 -19.11 3.97 -12.89
C LYS A 226 -18.44 4.46 -14.16
N LEU A 227 -17.66 5.55 -14.09
CA LEU A 227 -16.82 5.97 -15.22
C LEU A 227 -15.80 4.87 -15.54
N ALA A 228 -15.61 4.58 -16.82
CA ALA A 228 -14.62 3.61 -17.28
C ALA A 228 -13.21 4.14 -16.98
N PRO A 229 -12.22 3.28 -16.65
CA PRO A 229 -10.86 3.76 -16.36
C PRO A 229 -10.24 4.54 -17.54
N PRO A 230 -9.42 5.58 -17.28
CA PRO A 230 -8.81 6.41 -18.33
C PRO A 230 -7.66 5.77 -19.10
N CYS A 231 -7.10 4.67 -18.61
CA CYS A 231 -6.10 3.91 -19.37
C CYS A 231 -6.75 3.14 -20.52
N ALA A 232 -6.04 3.01 -21.64
CA ALA A 232 -6.48 2.26 -22.82
C ALA A 232 -6.71 0.77 -22.51
N HIS A 233 -7.88 0.45 -21.99
CA HIS A 233 -8.41 -0.90 -21.91
C HIS A 233 -9.15 -1.20 -23.22
N THR A 234 -8.97 -2.41 -23.74
CA THR A 234 -9.78 -2.91 -24.86
C THR A 234 -11.24 -3.03 -24.43
N ILE A 235 -12.18 -2.90 -25.36
CA ILE A 235 -13.62 -3.03 -25.09
C ILE A 235 -13.93 -4.35 -24.34
N PRO A 236 -13.40 -5.52 -24.74
CA PRO A 236 -13.63 -6.77 -23.99
C PRO A 236 -13.17 -6.73 -22.53
N ARG A 237 -12.12 -5.96 -22.19
CA ARG A 237 -11.67 -5.80 -20.80
C ARG A 237 -12.60 -4.92 -19.98
N LEU A 238 -13.27 -3.96 -20.61
CA LEU A 238 -14.28 -3.11 -19.98
C LEU A 238 -15.58 -3.89 -19.77
N GLU A 239 -16.04 -4.63 -20.78
CA GLU A 239 -17.21 -5.53 -20.71
C GLU A 239 -17.02 -6.59 -19.62
N LEU A 240 -15.84 -7.22 -19.55
CA LEU A 240 -15.50 -8.14 -18.46
C LEU A 240 -15.48 -7.43 -17.09
N GLY A 241 -15.15 -6.13 -17.07
CA GLY A 241 -15.25 -5.30 -15.87
C GLY A 241 -16.69 -5.05 -15.44
N ALA A 242 -17.61 -4.83 -16.38
CA ALA A 242 -19.04 -4.72 -16.10
C ALA A 242 -19.63 -6.03 -15.55
N ALA A 243 -19.20 -7.17 -16.09
CA ALA A 243 -19.58 -8.48 -15.56
C ALA A 243 -19.10 -8.69 -14.11
N VAL A 244 -17.89 -8.25 -13.76
CA VAL A 244 -17.42 -8.27 -12.37
C VAL A 244 -18.26 -7.34 -11.49
N LEU A 245 -18.60 -6.14 -11.97
CA LEU A 245 -19.48 -5.22 -11.25
C LEU A 245 -20.85 -5.84 -10.98
N ALA A 246 -21.39 -6.62 -11.93
CA ALA A 246 -22.68 -7.29 -11.76
C ALA A 246 -22.66 -8.29 -10.60
N VAL A 247 -21.57 -9.05 -10.49
CA VAL A 247 -21.36 -9.99 -9.37
C VAL A 247 -21.20 -9.26 -8.03
N GLU A 248 -20.47 -8.14 -8.00
CA GLU A 248 -20.34 -7.32 -6.79
C GLU A 248 -21.69 -6.74 -6.34
N MET A 249 -22.53 -6.31 -7.28
CA MET A 249 -23.89 -5.82 -6.95
C MET A 249 -24.81 -6.97 -6.54
N ALA A 250 -24.66 -8.16 -7.12
CA ALA A 250 -25.43 -9.33 -6.71
C ALA A 250 -25.11 -9.79 -5.29
N GLU A 251 -23.83 -9.79 -4.89
CA GLU A 251 -23.42 -10.05 -3.51
C GLU A 251 -23.99 -9.02 -2.52
N LEU A 252 -24.02 -7.74 -2.92
CA LEU A 252 -24.62 -6.67 -2.12
C LEU A 252 -26.13 -6.88 -1.97
N VAL A 253 -26.85 -7.05 -3.08
CA VAL A 253 -28.30 -7.23 -3.07
C VAL A 253 -28.68 -8.49 -2.30
N GLN A 254 -27.98 -9.61 -2.47
CA GLN A 254 -28.26 -10.84 -1.71
C GLN A 254 -28.09 -10.65 -0.20
N ARG A 255 -27.15 -9.80 0.23
CA ARG A 255 -26.86 -9.58 1.65
C ARG A 255 -27.85 -8.61 2.31
N GLU A 256 -28.27 -7.57 1.60
CA GLU A 256 -29.09 -6.47 2.15
C GLU A 256 -30.59 -6.62 1.85
N LEU A 257 -30.96 -7.35 0.80
CA LEU A 257 -32.34 -7.65 0.48
C LEU A 257 -32.75 -8.81 1.39
N ASP A 258 -33.27 -8.52 2.59
CA ASP A 258 -33.76 -9.46 3.63
C ASP A 258 -34.97 -10.31 3.16
N ILE A 259 -34.88 -10.88 1.96
CA ILE A 259 -35.90 -11.65 1.26
C ILE A 259 -35.23 -12.91 0.71
N ASN A 260 -35.89 -14.06 0.86
CA ASN A 260 -35.40 -15.30 0.24
C ASN A 260 -35.52 -15.24 -1.29
N ILE A 261 -34.42 -15.41 -2.01
CA ILE A 261 -34.34 -15.36 -3.48
C ILE A 261 -34.11 -16.77 -4.02
N ASP A 262 -34.95 -17.21 -4.95
CA ASP A 262 -34.92 -18.57 -5.49
C ASP A 262 -33.87 -18.74 -6.61
N ALA A 263 -33.68 -17.70 -7.43
CA ALA A 263 -32.74 -17.74 -8.55
C ALA A 263 -32.12 -16.38 -8.87
N MET A 264 -30.90 -16.40 -9.41
CA MET A 264 -30.21 -15.21 -9.95
C MET A 264 -29.71 -15.49 -11.37
N GLN A 265 -29.99 -14.55 -12.27
CA GLN A 265 -29.59 -14.59 -13.69
C GLN A 265 -28.80 -13.33 -14.05
N PHE A 266 -27.82 -13.49 -14.93
CA PHE A 266 -26.92 -12.43 -15.38
C PHE A 266 -26.95 -12.31 -16.91
N TYR A 267 -27.00 -11.09 -17.42
CA TYR A 267 -27.13 -10.79 -18.84
C TYR A 267 -26.04 -9.83 -19.29
N THR A 268 -25.42 -10.16 -20.42
CA THR A 268 -24.45 -9.31 -21.12
C THR A 268 -24.66 -9.44 -22.63
N ASP A 269 -24.43 -8.38 -23.36
CA ASP A 269 -24.42 -8.36 -24.82
C ASP A 269 -23.04 -8.65 -25.43
N SER A 270 -22.03 -8.93 -24.59
CA SER A 270 -20.70 -9.35 -25.04
C SER A 270 -20.59 -10.87 -25.15
N ARG A 271 -20.61 -11.38 -26.39
CA ARG A 271 -20.29 -12.78 -26.70
C ARG A 271 -18.86 -13.15 -26.31
N VAL A 272 -17.94 -12.19 -26.33
CA VAL A 272 -16.54 -12.41 -25.93
C VAL A 272 -16.46 -12.69 -24.43
N VAL A 273 -17.16 -11.92 -23.60
CA VAL A 273 -17.23 -12.14 -22.14
C VAL A 273 -17.89 -13.48 -21.82
N LEU A 274 -18.98 -13.84 -22.51
CA LEU A 274 -19.59 -15.17 -22.34
C LEU A 274 -18.60 -16.28 -22.73
N GLY A 275 -17.89 -16.13 -23.84
CA GLY A 275 -16.80 -17.03 -24.23
C GLY A 275 -15.75 -17.19 -23.13
N TYR A 276 -15.34 -16.10 -22.47
CA TYR A 276 -14.42 -16.14 -21.33
C TYR A 276 -15.00 -16.88 -20.12
N ILE A 277 -16.27 -16.62 -19.77
CA ILE A 277 -16.97 -17.20 -18.61
C ILE A 277 -17.29 -18.68 -18.83
N TYR A 278 -17.47 -19.15 -20.06
CA TYR A 278 -17.74 -20.56 -20.37
C TYR A 278 -16.47 -21.37 -20.69
N ASN A 279 -15.36 -20.74 -21.05
CA ASN A 279 -14.14 -21.47 -21.43
C ASN A 279 -13.48 -22.26 -20.28
N GLN A 280 -13.29 -23.57 -20.48
CA GLN A 280 -12.57 -24.44 -19.53
C GLN A 280 -11.23 -24.97 -20.06
N THR A 281 -10.87 -24.68 -21.31
CA THR A 281 -9.79 -25.37 -22.05
C THR A 281 -8.58 -24.50 -22.37
N ARG A 282 -8.76 -23.21 -22.71
CA ARG A 282 -7.67 -22.27 -23.05
C ARG A 282 -7.26 -21.46 -21.82
N ARG A 283 -5.98 -21.06 -21.77
CA ARG A 283 -5.42 -20.23 -20.68
C ARG A 283 -5.39 -18.76 -21.08
N PHE A 284 -6.11 -17.93 -20.35
CA PHE A 284 -6.07 -16.47 -20.49
C PHE A 284 -4.81 -15.84 -19.87
N TYR A 285 -4.47 -14.63 -20.29
CA TYR A 285 -3.52 -13.78 -19.55
C TYR A 285 -4.10 -13.35 -18.19
N VAL A 286 -3.23 -12.84 -17.30
CA VAL A 286 -3.52 -12.66 -15.87
C VAL A 286 -4.75 -11.79 -15.61
N TYR A 287 -4.94 -10.71 -16.37
CA TYR A 287 -6.07 -9.78 -16.20
C TYR A 287 -7.43 -10.49 -16.38
N VAL A 288 -7.61 -11.18 -17.51
CA VAL A 288 -8.85 -11.90 -17.84
C VAL A 288 -9.01 -13.10 -16.92
N CYS A 289 -7.93 -13.86 -16.67
CA CYS A 289 -7.96 -15.02 -15.77
C CYS A 289 -8.48 -14.66 -14.37
N ASN A 290 -7.96 -13.59 -13.76
CA ASN A 290 -8.36 -13.19 -12.41
C ASN A 290 -9.83 -12.72 -12.34
N ARG A 291 -10.33 -12.03 -13.37
CA ARG A 291 -11.72 -11.55 -13.41
C ARG A 291 -12.72 -12.67 -13.68
N VAL A 292 -12.40 -13.57 -14.61
CA VAL A 292 -13.20 -14.79 -14.85
C VAL A 292 -13.25 -15.63 -13.57
N GLN A 293 -12.13 -15.77 -12.85
CA GLN A 293 -12.13 -16.43 -11.54
C GLN A 293 -13.00 -15.69 -10.51
N ARG A 294 -12.98 -14.36 -10.47
CA ARG A 294 -13.84 -13.57 -9.56
C ARG A 294 -15.32 -13.83 -9.85
N ILE A 295 -15.72 -13.84 -11.12
CA ILE A 295 -17.09 -14.12 -11.55
C ILE A 295 -17.50 -15.55 -11.15
N ARG A 296 -16.64 -16.54 -11.46
CA ARG A 296 -16.89 -17.96 -11.20
C ARG A 296 -16.86 -18.35 -9.71
N ARG A 297 -16.36 -17.49 -8.82
CA ARG A 297 -16.41 -17.74 -7.37
C ARG A 297 -17.82 -17.59 -6.81
N PHE A 298 -18.62 -16.70 -7.39
CA PHE A 298 -19.98 -16.41 -6.92
C PHE A 298 -21.05 -17.03 -7.84
N THR A 299 -20.80 -17.05 -9.15
CA THR A 299 -21.77 -17.50 -10.17
C THR A 299 -21.28 -18.73 -10.93
N LYS A 300 -22.22 -19.51 -11.45
CA LYS A 300 -21.94 -20.60 -12.41
C LYS A 300 -22.09 -20.08 -13.85
N PRO A 301 -21.34 -20.63 -14.82
CA PRO A 301 -21.48 -20.22 -16.22
C PRO A 301 -22.92 -20.27 -16.72
N GLY A 302 -23.69 -21.32 -16.38
CA GLY A 302 -25.11 -21.46 -16.76
C GLY A 302 -26.08 -20.40 -16.22
N GLN A 303 -25.63 -19.49 -15.34
CA GLN A 303 -26.42 -18.34 -14.90
C GLN A 303 -26.23 -17.11 -15.80
N TRP A 304 -25.25 -17.14 -16.71
CA TRP A 304 -24.93 -16.07 -17.64
C TRP A 304 -25.56 -16.33 -19.00
N ARG A 305 -26.28 -15.32 -19.52
CA ARG A 305 -27.00 -15.37 -20.78
C ARG A 305 -26.63 -14.19 -21.67
N TYR A 306 -26.72 -14.41 -22.97
CA TYR A 306 -26.64 -13.33 -23.95
C TYR A 306 -27.94 -12.53 -23.96
N VAL A 307 -27.84 -11.20 -24.08
CA VAL A 307 -28.95 -10.31 -24.39
C VAL A 307 -28.56 -9.43 -25.57
N HIS A 308 -29.49 -9.14 -26.47
CA HIS A 308 -29.22 -8.21 -27.56
C HIS A 308 -29.06 -6.78 -27.01
N THR A 309 -28.10 -6.01 -27.52
CA THR A 309 -27.80 -4.63 -27.06
C THR A 309 -29.06 -3.74 -26.99
N ALA A 310 -29.94 -3.83 -27.99
CA ALA A 310 -31.21 -3.05 -28.00
C ALA A 310 -32.18 -3.40 -26.85
N GLN A 311 -32.01 -4.57 -26.22
CA GLN A 311 -32.81 -5.05 -25.09
C GLN A 311 -32.03 -4.97 -23.77
N ASN A 312 -30.80 -4.45 -23.77
CA ASN A 312 -29.98 -4.33 -22.58
C ASN A 312 -30.24 -2.98 -21.88
N PRO A 313 -30.94 -2.94 -20.74
CA PRO A 313 -31.21 -1.68 -20.05
C PRO A 313 -29.95 -1.04 -19.46
N ALA A 314 -28.86 -1.79 -19.26
CA ALA A 314 -27.60 -1.24 -18.77
C ALA A 314 -26.96 -0.22 -19.74
N ASP A 315 -27.27 -0.31 -21.04
CA ASP A 315 -26.79 0.64 -22.07
C ASP A 315 -27.20 2.09 -21.78
N HIS A 316 -28.39 2.31 -21.21
CA HIS A 316 -28.85 3.65 -20.84
C HIS A 316 -27.87 4.33 -19.87
N ALA A 317 -27.27 3.54 -18.96
CA ALA A 317 -26.31 4.02 -17.99
C ALA A 317 -24.86 4.10 -18.50
N THR A 318 -24.50 3.40 -19.58
CA THR A 318 -23.16 3.50 -20.18
C THR A 318 -23.06 4.58 -21.25
N ARG A 319 -24.17 4.90 -21.92
CA ARG A 319 -24.27 5.92 -22.98
C ARG A 319 -24.79 7.26 -22.50
N SER A 320 -25.39 7.29 -21.31
CA SER A 320 -26.18 8.37 -20.74
C SER A 320 -27.48 8.66 -21.50
N VAL A 321 -28.48 9.15 -20.77
CA VAL A 321 -29.79 9.51 -21.32
C VAL A 321 -30.18 10.89 -20.76
N PRO A 322 -30.78 11.79 -21.56
CA PRO A 322 -31.36 13.02 -21.04
C PRO A 322 -32.43 12.74 -19.98
N ALA A 323 -32.56 13.61 -18.99
CA ALA A 323 -33.53 13.44 -17.91
C ALA A 323 -34.98 13.32 -18.41
N THR A 324 -35.34 14.09 -19.44
CA THR A 324 -36.66 14.07 -20.11
C THR A 324 -37.02 12.70 -20.69
N GLU A 325 -36.03 11.96 -21.21
CA GLU A 325 -36.25 10.70 -21.91
C GLU A 325 -36.18 9.49 -20.98
N LEU A 326 -35.54 9.61 -19.80
CA LEU A 326 -35.28 8.49 -18.90
C LEU A 326 -36.55 7.70 -18.54
N LYS A 327 -37.67 8.39 -18.31
CA LYS A 327 -38.97 7.77 -18.00
C LYS A 327 -39.51 6.88 -19.12
N ASN A 328 -39.16 7.18 -20.37
CA ASN A 328 -39.64 6.45 -21.55
C ASN A 328 -38.72 5.27 -21.92
N THR A 329 -37.63 5.08 -21.17
CA THR A 329 -36.68 3.98 -21.41
C THR A 329 -37.06 2.70 -20.66
N THR A 330 -36.38 1.60 -20.99
CA THR A 330 -36.47 0.33 -20.27
C THR A 330 -35.72 0.31 -18.93
N TRP A 331 -35.13 1.43 -18.49
CA TRP A 331 -34.32 1.50 -17.28
C TRP A 331 -35.09 1.07 -16.01
N PHE A 332 -36.35 1.47 -15.87
CA PHE A 332 -37.16 1.13 -14.69
C PHE A 332 -38.00 -0.13 -14.85
N THR A 333 -38.46 -0.43 -16.06
CA THR A 333 -39.35 -1.55 -16.35
C THR A 333 -38.61 -2.83 -16.72
N GLY A 334 -37.35 -2.72 -17.15
CA GLY A 334 -36.60 -3.81 -17.76
C GLY A 334 -37.11 -4.15 -19.18
N PRO A 335 -36.47 -5.11 -19.86
CA PRO A 335 -36.94 -5.57 -21.17
C PRO A 335 -38.23 -6.36 -21.06
N ALA A 336 -39.08 -6.27 -22.10
CA ALA A 336 -40.44 -6.83 -22.11
C ALA A 336 -40.52 -8.34 -21.80
N PHE A 337 -39.47 -9.10 -22.10
CA PHE A 337 -39.43 -10.54 -21.81
C PHE A 337 -39.38 -10.86 -20.31
N LEU A 338 -38.98 -9.93 -19.44
CA LEU A 338 -38.97 -10.17 -17.99
C LEU A 338 -40.39 -10.26 -17.43
N SER A 339 -41.35 -9.56 -18.06
CA SER A 339 -42.76 -9.56 -17.66
C SER A 339 -43.51 -10.82 -18.10
N LEU A 340 -42.88 -11.71 -18.87
CA LEU A 340 -43.47 -12.98 -19.30
C LEU A 340 -43.23 -14.08 -18.24
N PRO A 341 -44.22 -14.95 -17.93
CA PRO A 341 -44.08 -16.02 -16.93
C PRO A 341 -42.97 -17.02 -17.33
N ASP A 342 -43.03 -17.47 -18.59
CA ASP A 342 -41.93 -18.15 -19.26
C ASP A 342 -40.83 -17.09 -19.47
N GLY A 343 -39.79 -17.11 -18.63
CA GLY A 343 -38.62 -16.27 -18.83
C GLY A 343 -38.01 -16.47 -20.23
N VAL A 344 -36.92 -15.74 -20.54
CA VAL A 344 -36.21 -15.85 -21.84
C VAL A 344 -36.20 -17.29 -22.34
N PRO A 345 -36.84 -17.62 -23.49
CA PRO A 345 -36.76 -18.95 -24.06
C PRO A 345 -35.29 -19.28 -24.16
N SER A 346 -34.86 -20.34 -23.48
CA SER A 346 -33.48 -20.82 -23.55
C SER A 346 -33.13 -20.96 -25.02
N PRO A 347 -32.23 -20.12 -25.58
CA PRO A 347 -31.64 -20.48 -26.86
C PRO A 347 -30.99 -21.84 -26.61
N GLU A 348 -31.36 -22.83 -27.43
CA GLU A 348 -30.78 -24.18 -27.44
C GLU A 348 -29.30 -24.08 -27.09
N GLU A 349 -28.87 -24.72 -25.99
CA GLU A 349 -27.51 -24.76 -25.44
C GLU A 349 -26.47 -24.05 -26.32
N GLU A 350 -26.48 -22.70 -26.34
CA GLU A 350 -25.54 -21.97 -27.18
C GLU A 350 -24.19 -22.20 -26.53
N GLN A 351 -23.39 -23.11 -27.12
CA GLN A 351 -22.01 -23.28 -26.72
C GLN A 351 -21.32 -21.94 -26.98
N HIS A 352 -21.18 -21.14 -25.93
CA HIS A 352 -20.44 -19.89 -25.95
C HIS A 352 -18.95 -20.21 -26.06
N ASN A 353 -18.54 -20.59 -27.26
CA ASN A 353 -17.15 -20.79 -27.64
C ASN A 353 -16.45 -19.42 -27.68
N LEU A 354 -15.13 -19.43 -27.53
CA LEU A 354 -14.35 -18.20 -27.72
C LEU A 354 -14.54 -17.68 -29.14
N VAL A 355 -14.84 -16.39 -29.25
CA VAL A 355 -14.93 -15.70 -30.53
C VAL A 355 -13.51 -15.46 -31.03
N ASP A 356 -13.19 -16.01 -32.20
CA ASP A 356 -11.89 -15.90 -32.88
C ASP A 356 -10.66 -16.00 -31.94
N PRO A 357 -10.45 -17.16 -31.29
CA PRO A 357 -9.49 -17.33 -30.21
C PRO A 357 -8.02 -17.26 -30.66
N ASP A 358 -7.76 -17.20 -31.97
CA ASP A 358 -6.41 -17.14 -32.54
C ASP A 358 -6.00 -15.69 -32.87
N SER A 359 -6.96 -14.76 -33.00
CA SER A 359 -6.70 -13.31 -33.08
C SER A 359 -6.82 -12.58 -31.73
N ASP A 360 -7.46 -13.22 -30.74
CA ASP A 360 -7.64 -12.65 -29.41
C ASP A 360 -6.32 -12.57 -28.62
N SER A 361 -5.83 -11.33 -28.45
CA SER A 361 -4.63 -11.01 -27.67
C SER A 361 -4.68 -11.43 -26.20
N GLU A 362 -5.87 -11.70 -25.65
CA GLU A 362 -6.06 -12.14 -24.26
C GLU A 362 -5.97 -13.67 -24.10
N VAL A 363 -6.02 -14.40 -25.21
CA VAL A 363 -5.90 -15.86 -25.26
C VAL A 363 -4.45 -16.22 -25.57
N ARG A 364 -3.85 -17.10 -24.76
CA ARG A 364 -2.48 -17.54 -25.02
C ARG A 364 -2.43 -18.47 -26.22
N SER A 365 -1.69 -18.08 -27.26
CA SER A 365 -1.47 -18.89 -28.45
C SER A 365 -0.70 -20.18 -28.10
N HIS A 366 -1.24 -21.32 -28.55
CA HIS A 366 -0.53 -22.59 -28.51
C HIS A 366 0.33 -22.72 -29.77
N ALA A 367 1.62 -22.37 -29.68
CA ALA A 367 2.56 -22.62 -30.76
C ALA A 367 2.88 -24.13 -30.87
N THR A 368 2.20 -24.82 -31.78
CA THR A 368 2.54 -26.20 -32.15
C THR A 368 3.65 -26.17 -33.20
N VAL A 369 4.90 -26.11 -32.76
CA VAL A 369 6.06 -26.17 -33.67
C VAL A 369 6.27 -27.62 -34.11
N LEU A 370 5.93 -27.93 -35.37
CA LEU A 370 6.34 -29.14 -36.07
C LEU A 370 7.83 -29.03 -36.41
N SER A 371 8.66 -29.76 -35.68
CA SER A 371 10.06 -30.01 -36.01
C SER A 371 10.21 -31.50 -36.27
N ILE A 372 10.64 -31.86 -37.48
CA ILE A 372 11.11 -33.21 -37.84
C ILE A 372 12.25 -33.53 -36.86
N PRO A 373 12.12 -34.51 -35.94
CA PRO A 373 13.14 -34.75 -34.95
C PRO A 373 14.36 -35.41 -35.61
N PRO A 374 15.60 -35.03 -35.26
CA PRO A 374 16.66 -36.01 -35.24
C PRO A 374 16.26 -37.13 -34.27
N SER A 375 16.71 -38.35 -34.52
CA SER A 375 16.31 -39.61 -33.86
C SER A 375 16.54 -39.71 -32.34
N THR A 376 16.83 -38.59 -31.66
CA THR A 376 17.08 -38.53 -30.21
C THR A 376 16.40 -37.33 -29.56
N LEU A 377 16.03 -37.50 -28.29
CA LEU A 377 15.40 -36.46 -27.46
C LEU A 377 16.44 -35.40 -27.07
N GLY A 378 16.69 -34.42 -27.94
CA GLY A 378 17.69 -33.37 -27.69
C GLY A 378 17.40 -32.55 -26.43
N SER A 379 18.45 -32.19 -25.68
CA SER A 379 18.36 -31.51 -24.38
C SER A 379 17.74 -30.11 -24.45
N HIS A 380 17.71 -29.48 -25.63
CA HIS A 380 17.01 -28.21 -25.87
C HIS A 380 15.51 -28.29 -25.51
N ARG A 381 14.88 -29.47 -25.65
CA ARG A 381 13.45 -29.66 -25.31
C ARG A 381 13.19 -29.50 -23.82
N PHE A 382 14.21 -29.67 -22.98
CA PHE A 382 14.10 -29.51 -21.54
C PHE A 382 14.05 -28.04 -21.09
N GLU A 383 14.43 -27.09 -21.96
CA GLU A 383 14.40 -25.65 -21.67
C GLU A 383 12.98 -25.12 -21.41
N ARG A 384 11.97 -25.81 -21.93
CA ARG A 384 10.54 -25.50 -21.70
C ARG A 384 10.10 -25.69 -20.24
N PHE A 385 10.88 -26.41 -19.43
CA PHE A 385 10.55 -26.69 -18.05
C PHE A 385 11.25 -25.72 -17.09
N SER A 386 10.47 -25.12 -16.19
CA SER A 386 10.96 -24.17 -15.18
C SER A 386 11.43 -24.82 -13.88
N SER A 387 11.10 -26.10 -13.66
CA SER A 387 11.46 -26.87 -12.46
C SER A 387 11.87 -28.31 -12.77
N TRP A 388 12.85 -28.81 -12.01
CA TRP A 388 13.35 -30.18 -12.10
C TRP A 388 12.25 -31.23 -11.89
N ARG A 389 11.40 -31.05 -10.88
CA ARG A 389 10.30 -31.99 -10.58
C ARG A 389 9.27 -32.09 -11.70
N SER A 390 8.95 -30.96 -12.34
CA SER A 390 7.99 -30.95 -13.45
C SER A 390 8.52 -31.73 -14.64
N LEU A 391 9.81 -31.51 -14.98
CA LEU A 391 10.48 -32.23 -16.04
C LEU A 391 10.50 -33.75 -15.79
N VAL A 392 10.96 -34.19 -14.61
CA VAL A 392 11.05 -35.62 -14.27
C VAL A 392 9.67 -36.28 -14.29
N ARG A 393 8.63 -35.63 -13.76
CA ARG A 393 7.25 -36.16 -13.80
C ARG A 393 6.69 -36.26 -15.21
N ALA A 394 6.98 -35.28 -16.06
CA ALA A 394 6.52 -35.28 -17.45
C ALA A 394 7.14 -36.46 -18.22
N ILE A 395 8.46 -36.66 -18.08
CA ILE A 395 9.13 -37.79 -18.73
C ILE A 395 8.69 -39.12 -18.12
N ALA A 396 8.56 -39.23 -16.79
CA ALA A 396 8.07 -40.46 -16.15
C ALA A 396 6.65 -40.83 -16.58
N SER A 397 5.78 -39.85 -16.79
CA SER A 397 4.42 -40.07 -17.31
C SER A 397 4.46 -40.56 -18.76
N LEU A 398 5.35 -40.01 -19.59
CA LEU A 398 5.57 -40.48 -20.96
C LEU A 398 6.13 -41.90 -21.00
N THR A 399 7.11 -42.24 -20.15
CA THR A 399 7.67 -43.59 -20.02
C THR A 399 6.58 -44.59 -19.60
N ASN A 400 5.77 -44.26 -18.58
CA ASN A 400 4.64 -45.10 -18.16
C ASN A 400 3.60 -45.31 -19.29
N MET A 401 3.31 -44.27 -20.09
CA MET A 401 2.42 -44.43 -21.25
C MET A 401 3.01 -45.31 -22.35
N LEU A 402 4.32 -45.24 -22.60
CA LEU A 402 5.00 -46.09 -23.57
C LEU A 402 5.06 -47.55 -23.11
N ASP A 403 5.34 -47.78 -21.83
CA ASP A 403 5.38 -49.12 -21.25
C ASP A 403 3.98 -49.78 -21.28
N ARG A 404 2.91 -49.00 -21.03
CA ARG A 404 1.53 -49.47 -21.22
C ARG A 404 1.26 -49.91 -22.64
N LYS A 405 1.56 -49.05 -23.63
CA LYS A 405 1.31 -49.36 -25.05
C LYS A 405 2.09 -50.59 -25.50
N ARG A 406 3.30 -50.82 -24.98
CA ARG A 406 4.08 -52.03 -25.27
C ARG A 406 3.41 -53.28 -24.69
N VAL A 407 2.94 -53.24 -23.44
CA VAL A 407 2.26 -54.36 -22.78
C VAL A 407 0.90 -54.69 -23.43
N THR A 408 0.13 -53.68 -23.86
CA THR A 408 -1.17 -53.91 -24.54
C THR A 408 -1.02 -54.52 -25.94
N VAL A 409 0.14 -54.35 -26.57
CA VAL A 409 0.45 -54.94 -27.89
C VAL A 409 0.96 -56.38 -27.76
N THR A 410 1.56 -56.76 -26.62
CA THR A 410 2.07 -58.14 -26.41
C THR A 410 1.06 -59.08 -25.74
N ALA A 411 0.13 -58.55 -24.94
CA ALA A 411 -0.96 -59.32 -24.36
C ALA A 411 -2.28 -58.79 -24.94
N GLY A 412 -2.86 -59.52 -25.91
CA GLY A 412 -4.04 -59.13 -26.69
C GLY A 412 -5.37 -59.02 -25.93
N ASN A 413 -5.37 -58.53 -24.69
CA ASN A 413 -6.59 -58.30 -23.90
C ASN A 413 -6.85 -56.80 -23.69
N LYS A 414 -7.99 -56.35 -24.22
CA LYS A 414 -8.59 -55.04 -23.93
C LYS A 414 -9.28 -55.10 -22.57
N THR A 415 -8.54 -54.87 -21.50
CA THR A 415 -9.15 -54.52 -20.20
C THR A 415 -8.98 -53.03 -19.96
N SER A 416 -10.10 -52.31 -19.96
CA SER A 416 -10.27 -50.95 -19.46
C SER A 416 -9.96 -50.94 -17.95
N GLY A 417 -8.73 -50.62 -17.58
CA GLY A 417 -8.28 -50.50 -16.19
C GLY A 417 -7.96 -49.06 -15.83
N THR A 418 -8.53 -48.60 -14.72
CA THR A 418 -8.22 -47.36 -13.98
C THR A 418 -6.73 -46.98 -14.03
N ALA A 419 -6.46 -45.68 -14.27
CA ALA A 419 -5.11 -45.15 -14.39
C ALA A 419 -4.25 -45.43 -13.15
N THR A 420 -3.37 -46.43 -13.22
CA THR A 420 -2.34 -46.62 -12.20
C THR A 420 -1.35 -45.44 -12.21
N PRO A 421 -1.04 -44.82 -11.07
CA PRO A 421 -0.05 -43.73 -11.01
C PRO A 421 1.33 -44.24 -11.43
N TYR A 422 2.17 -43.38 -12.02
CA TYR A 422 3.56 -43.73 -12.33
C TYR A 422 4.28 -44.11 -11.03
N THR A 423 5.05 -45.19 -11.05
CA THR A 423 5.78 -45.70 -9.88
C THR A 423 7.09 -44.92 -9.65
N ALA A 424 7.70 -45.09 -8.48
CA ALA A 424 9.01 -44.53 -8.17
C ALA A 424 10.11 -44.98 -9.17
N GLU A 425 9.98 -46.17 -9.74
CA GLU A 425 10.89 -46.70 -10.75
C GLU A 425 10.83 -45.89 -12.06
N HIS A 426 9.64 -45.44 -12.47
CA HIS A 426 9.48 -44.59 -13.65
C HIS A 426 10.12 -43.22 -13.45
N LEU A 427 10.06 -42.66 -12.23
CA LEU A 427 10.76 -41.42 -11.89
C LEU A 427 12.28 -41.58 -11.99
N LEU A 428 12.81 -42.72 -11.52
CA LEU A 428 14.24 -43.02 -11.60
C LEU A 428 14.69 -43.17 -13.05
N LYS A 429 13.94 -43.93 -13.87
CA LYS A 429 14.22 -44.10 -15.31
C LYS A 429 14.17 -42.77 -16.06
N ALA A 430 13.17 -41.94 -15.75
CA ALA A 430 13.05 -40.60 -16.34
C ALA A 430 14.24 -39.72 -15.99
N GLU A 431 14.68 -39.75 -14.72
CA GLU A 431 15.84 -39.01 -14.25
C GLU A 431 17.13 -39.42 -14.98
N THR A 432 17.41 -40.73 -15.04
CA THR A 432 18.56 -41.28 -15.77
C THR A 432 18.51 -40.90 -17.26
N HIS A 433 17.33 -40.95 -17.88
CA HIS A 433 17.18 -40.59 -19.29
C HIS A 433 17.45 -39.10 -19.57
N ILE A 434 16.93 -38.20 -18.73
CA ILE A 434 17.18 -36.75 -18.84
C ILE A 434 18.67 -36.46 -18.75
N ILE A 435 19.33 -37.04 -17.74
CA ILE A 435 20.75 -36.80 -17.50
C ILE A 435 21.59 -37.36 -18.65
N SER A 436 21.27 -38.57 -19.13
CA SER A 436 21.96 -39.20 -20.26
C SER A 436 21.90 -38.32 -21.52
N CYS A 437 20.74 -37.75 -21.85
CA CYS A 437 20.62 -36.81 -22.98
C CYS A 437 21.48 -35.56 -22.80
N VAL A 438 21.45 -34.94 -21.62
CA VAL A 438 22.25 -33.72 -21.33
C VAL A 438 23.74 -33.99 -21.41
N GLN A 439 24.18 -35.14 -20.90
CA GLN A 439 25.59 -35.50 -20.92
C GLN A 439 26.06 -35.79 -22.35
N ARG A 440 25.27 -36.51 -23.17
CA ARG A 440 25.63 -36.75 -24.58
C ARG A 440 25.70 -35.47 -25.40
N ASP A 441 24.77 -34.54 -25.18
CA ASP A 441 24.76 -33.26 -25.87
C ASP A 441 25.93 -32.35 -25.47
N SER A 442 26.39 -32.44 -24.20
CA SER A 442 27.43 -31.54 -23.67
C SER A 442 28.84 -32.13 -23.67
N TYR A 443 28.98 -33.45 -23.72
CA TYR A 443 30.24 -34.20 -23.61
C TYR A 443 30.36 -35.30 -24.68
N GLY A 444 29.83 -35.06 -25.88
CA GLY A 444 29.76 -36.06 -26.95
C GLY A 444 31.11 -36.63 -27.36
N GLU A 445 32.16 -35.79 -27.42
CA GLU A 445 33.52 -36.22 -27.72
C GLU A 445 34.10 -37.13 -26.62
N GLU A 446 33.86 -36.78 -25.34
CA GLU A 446 34.30 -37.59 -24.20
C GLU A 446 33.56 -38.94 -24.11
N PHE A 447 32.27 -38.97 -24.46
CA PHE A 447 31.53 -40.23 -24.61
C PHE A 447 32.14 -41.12 -25.69
N GLY A 448 32.48 -40.55 -26.86
CA GLY A 448 33.11 -41.30 -27.95
C GLY A 448 34.47 -41.89 -27.56
N CYS A 449 35.29 -41.12 -26.81
CA CYS A 449 36.57 -41.60 -26.31
C CYS A 449 36.42 -42.74 -25.29
N LEU A 450 35.54 -42.58 -24.29
CA LEU A 450 35.36 -43.58 -23.23
C LEU A 450 34.70 -44.87 -23.75
N ALA A 451 33.75 -44.77 -24.69
CA ALA A 451 33.15 -45.94 -25.34
C ALA A 451 34.17 -46.74 -26.17
N ALA A 452 35.18 -46.08 -26.73
CA ALA A 452 36.26 -46.69 -27.50
C ALA A 452 37.49 -47.09 -26.66
N GLY A 453 37.44 -46.96 -25.32
CA GLY A 453 38.57 -47.23 -24.43
C GLY A 453 39.76 -46.29 -24.58
N LYS A 454 39.57 -45.11 -25.18
CA LYS A 454 40.61 -44.09 -25.43
C LYS A 454 40.63 -43.03 -24.33
N VAL A 455 41.81 -42.43 -24.13
CA VAL A 455 42.00 -41.34 -23.15
C VAL A 455 41.29 -40.06 -23.64
N ILE A 456 40.59 -39.39 -22.73
CA ILE A 456 39.85 -38.13 -22.97
C ILE A 456 40.81 -36.99 -23.41
N PRO A 457 40.35 -36.05 -24.26
CA PRO A 457 41.14 -34.88 -24.69
C PRO A 457 41.76 -34.10 -23.53
N LYS A 458 42.99 -33.60 -23.75
CA LYS A 458 43.76 -32.90 -22.70
C LYS A 458 43.06 -31.63 -22.19
N ASP A 459 42.23 -31.01 -23.03
CA ASP A 459 41.53 -29.75 -22.76
C ASP A 459 40.16 -29.93 -22.09
N SER A 460 39.68 -31.18 -21.94
CA SER A 460 38.37 -31.44 -21.34
C SER A 460 38.36 -31.07 -19.85
N PRO A 461 37.32 -30.36 -19.36
CA PRO A 461 37.17 -30.04 -17.95
C PRO A 461 36.97 -31.28 -17.07
N LEU A 462 36.62 -32.42 -17.68
CA LEU A 462 36.38 -33.68 -16.98
C LEU A 462 37.66 -34.46 -16.70
N ARG A 463 38.77 -34.21 -17.42
CA ARG A 463 40.01 -34.99 -17.27
C ARG A 463 40.58 -35.01 -15.86
N LYS A 464 40.38 -33.93 -15.09
CA LYS A 464 40.83 -33.82 -13.68
C LYS A 464 39.97 -34.62 -12.70
N LEU A 465 38.81 -35.11 -13.14
CA LEU A 465 37.80 -35.82 -12.36
C LEU A 465 37.75 -37.32 -12.66
N ASP A 466 38.74 -37.85 -13.40
CA ASP A 466 38.87 -39.27 -13.75
C ASP A 466 37.54 -39.96 -14.14
N PRO A 467 36.79 -39.42 -15.13
CA PRO A 467 35.42 -39.83 -15.35
C PRO A 467 35.35 -41.24 -15.93
N TYR A 468 34.35 -42.01 -15.51
CA TYR A 468 34.05 -43.32 -16.08
C TYR A 468 32.57 -43.43 -16.44
N MET A 469 32.25 -44.31 -17.38
CA MET A 469 30.87 -44.60 -17.76
C MET A 469 30.34 -45.75 -16.91
N ASP A 470 29.20 -45.55 -16.25
CA ASP A 470 28.56 -46.59 -15.44
C ASP A 470 27.79 -47.59 -16.31
N LYS A 471 27.23 -48.63 -15.67
CA LYS A 471 26.45 -49.68 -16.33
C LYS A 471 25.16 -49.16 -16.99
N GLU A 472 24.69 -47.98 -16.59
CA GLU A 472 23.49 -47.32 -17.12
C GLU A 472 23.83 -46.32 -18.25
N GLY A 473 25.11 -46.21 -18.63
CA GLY A 473 25.58 -45.31 -19.70
C GLY A 473 25.65 -43.85 -19.28
N LEU A 474 25.82 -43.55 -17.99
CA LEU A 474 26.02 -42.21 -17.45
C LEU A 474 27.48 -41.94 -17.13
N LEU A 475 27.93 -40.71 -17.37
CA LEU A 475 29.23 -40.22 -16.93
C LEU A 475 29.21 -39.94 -15.42
N ARG A 476 30.05 -40.65 -14.68
CA ARG A 476 30.30 -40.44 -13.25
C ARG A 476 31.75 -40.04 -13.02
N ILE A 477 31.98 -39.40 -11.89
CA ILE A 477 33.33 -39.07 -11.43
C ILE A 477 33.98 -40.31 -10.86
N GLY A 478 35.16 -40.64 -11.40
CA GLY A 478 36.08 -41.58 -10.77
C GLY A 478 36.82 -40.88 -9.64
N GLY A 479 36.90 -41.57 -8.51
CA GLY A 479 37.34 -40.96 -7.27
C GLY A 479 38.54 -41.64 -6.63
N ARG A 480 39.20 -40.87 -5.77
CA ARG A 480 40.14 -41.33 -4.72
C ARG A 480 39.41 -41.78 -3.44
N LEU A 481 38.08 -41.68 -3.41
CA LEU A 481 37.21 -41.98 -2.26
C LEU A 481 36.56 -43.38 -2.37
N ARG A 482 37.12 -44.28 -3.20
CA ARG A 482 36.60 -45.64 -3.45
C ARG A 482 36.51 -46.52 -2.19
N HIS A 483 37.27 -46.18 -1.15
CA HIS A 483 37.29 -46.90 0.13
C HIS A 483 36.59 -46.13 1.27
N GLY A 484 35.89 -45.03 0.97
CA GLY A 484 35.18 -44.24 1.98
C GLY A 484 33.85 -44.89 2.40
N ALA A 485 33.45 -44.74 3.66
CA ALA A 485 32.15 -45.18 4.17
C ALA A 485 31.01 -44.19 3.80
N LEU A 486 30.85 -43.91 2.50
CA LEU A 486 29.82 -43.00 1.97
C LEU A 486 28.81 -43.78 1.11
N ASP A 487 27.64 -43.22 0.83
CA ASP A 487 26.71 -43.84 -0.12
C ASP A 487 27.32 -43.89 -1.53
N VAL A 488 26.98 -44.91 -2.33
CA VAL A 488 27.56 -45.13 -3.67
C VAL A 488 27.33 -43.91 -4.58
N ARG A 489 26.20 -43.20 -4.40
CA ARG A 489 25.88 -41.99 -5.17
C ARG A 489 26.73 -40.78 -4.77
N GLU A 490 27.19 -40.72 -3.52
CA GLU A 490 28.10 -39.68 -3.03
C GLU A 490 29.56 -40.00 -3.36
N GLN A 491 29.93 -41.29 -3.36
CA GLN A 491 31.26 -41.76 -3.76
C GLN A 491 31.55 -41.52 -5.24
N PHE A 492 30.54 -41.80 -6.10
CA PHE A 492 30.64 -41.68 -7.55
C PHE A 492 29.52 -40.79 -8.11
N PRO A 493 29.59 -39.46 -7.88
CA PRO A 493 28.54 -38.55 -8.27
C PRO A 493 28.46 -38.42 -9.79
N ILE A 494 27.24 -38.19 -10.27
CA ILE A 494 26.93 -38.04 -11.70
C ILE A 494 27.36 -36.66 -12.18
N VAL A 495 28.06 -36.61 -13.31
CA VAL A 495 28.58 -35.35 -13.88
C VAL A 495 27.46 -34.55 -14.52
N ILE A 496 27.31 -33.29 -14.14
CA ILE A 496 26.32 -32.37 -14.73
C ILE A 496 27.02 -31.11 -15.27
N PRO A 497 26.75 -30.70 -16.52
CA PRO A 497 27.31 -29.48 -17.09
C PRO A 497 26.63 -28.24 -16.48
N ALA A 498 27.41 -27.30 -15.93
CA ALA A 498 26.87 -26.07 -15.33
C ALA A 498 26.26 -25.09 -16.33
N ARG A 499 26.68 -25.14 -17.60
CA ARG A 499 26.20 -24.23 -18.66
C ARG A 499 24.80 -24.62 -19.16
N ASN A 500 24.48 -25.91 -19.13
CA ASN A 500 23.20 -26.44 -19.60
C ASN A 500 22.06 -26.02 -18.64
N HIS A 501 20.84 -25.90 -19.18
CA HIS A 501 19.63 -25.56 -18.43
C HIS A 501 19.36 -26.52 -17.26
N ILE A 502 19.63 -27.81 -17.43
CA ILE A 502 19.44 -28.80 -16.36
C ILE A 502 20.34 -28.53 -15.15
N GLY A 503 21.58 -28.09 -15.36
CA GLY A 503 22.46 -27.67 -14.27
C GLY A 503 21.85 -26.50 -13.47
N LYS A 504 21.21 -25.53 -14.15
CA LYS A 504 20.53 -24.41 -13.50
C LYS A 504 19.26 -24.85 -12.75
N LEU A 505 18.47 -25.76 -13.33
CA LEU A 505 17.26 -26.30 -12.71
C LEU A 505 17.57 -27.09 -11.44
N LEU A 506 18.62 -27.91 -11.45
CA LEU A 506 19.08 -28.65 -10.27
C LEU A 506 19.52 -27.70 -9.17
N VAL A 507 20.33 -26.68 -9.50
CA VAL A 507 20.74 -25.66 -8.52
C VAL A 507 19.53 -24.94 -7.93
N ARG A 508 18.56 -24.52 -8.75
CA ARG A 508 17.33 -23.86 -8.27
C ARG A 508 16.51 -24.80 -7.37
N HIS A 509 16.37 -26.06 -7.76
CA HIS A 509 15.62 -27.06 -7.00
C HIS A 509 16.20 -27.26 -5.58
N TYR A 510 17.52 -27.47 -5.50
CA TYR A 510 18.18 -27.65 -4.21
C TYR A 510 18.30 -26.35 -3.42
N HIS A 511 18.43 -25.20 -4.08
CA HIS A 511 18.38 -23.89 -3.45
C HIS A 511 17.05 -23.61 -2.72
N GLU A 512 15.94 -23.97 -3.34
CA GLU A 512 14.59 -23.91 -2.73
C GLU A 512 14.41 -24.97 -1.64
N LYS A 513 14.95 -26.18 -1.84
CA LYS A 513 14.88 -27.28 -0.85
C LYS A 513 15.57 -26.90 0.46
N VAL A 514 16.74 -26.25 0.38
CA VAL A 514 17.45 -25.71 1.56
C VAL A 514 16.90 -24.36 2.02
N LYS A 515 15.70 -23.95 1.58
CA LYS A 515 15.02 -22.71 2.02
C LYS A 515 15.91 -21.46 1.93
N HIS A 516 16.62 -21.31 0.82
CA HIS A 516 17.48 -20.16 0.55
C HIS A 516 18.60 -19.94 1.60
N GLN A 517 19.12 -20.99 2.26
CA GLN A 517 20.16 -20.89 3.29
C GLN A 517 21.57 -20.49 2.78
N GLY A 518 21.72 -20.20 1.49
CA GLY A 518 22.96 -19.69 0.89
C GLY A 518 23.78 -20.76 0.17
N ARG A 519 24.99 -20.38 -0.29
CA ARG A 519 25.79 -21.19 -1.22
C ARG A 519 26.21 -22.54 -0.65
N VAL A 520 26.78 -22.55 0.55
CA VAL A 520 27.39 -23.76 1.15
C VAL A 520 26.35 -24.86 1.33
N PHE A 521 25.19 -24.51 1.89
CA PHE A 521 24.07 -25.44 2.07
C PHE A 521 23.50 -25.92 0.73
N THR A 522 23.39 -25.03 -0.27
CA THR A 522 22.91 -25.41 -1.61
C THR A 522 23.89 -26.38 -2.29
N GLU A 523 25.20 -26.11 -2.23
CA GLU A 523 26.23 -26.97 -2.80
C GLU A 523 26.30 -28.32 -2.09
N GLY A 524 26.24 -28.34 -0.76
CA GLY A 524 26.21 -29.57 0.04
C GLY A 524 25.01 -30.45 -0.30
N SER A 525 23.82 -29.86 -0.43
CA SER A 525 22.61 -30.63 -0.77
C SER A 525 22.65 -31.24 -2.17
N ILE A 526 23.31 -30.59 -3.13
CA ILE A 526 23.54 -31.13 -4.48
C ILE A 526 24.51 -32.31 -4.44
N ARG A 527 25.59 -32.22 -3.63
CA ARG A 527 26.58 -33.29 -3.46
C ARG A 527 26.00 -34.52 -2.76
N ILE A 528 25.22 -34.31 -1.69
CA ILE A 528 24.52 -35.38 -0.95
C ILE A 528 23.52 -36.10 -1.86
N ALA A 529 22.90 -35.37 -2.79
CA ALA A 529 22.01 -35.96 -3.78
C ALA A 529 22.74 -36.75 -4.88
N GLY A 530 24.08 -36.81 -4.87
CA GLY A 530 24.88 -37.59 -5.80
C GLY A 530 25.15 -36.93 -7.16
N TYR A 531 25.07 -35.60 -7.24
CA TYR A 531 25.42 -34.86 -8.47
C TYR A 531 26.69 -34.02 -8.30
N TRP A 532 27.46 -33.94 -9.39
CA TRP A 532 28.61 -33.08 -9.49
C TRP A 532 28.46 -32.08 -10.64
N ILE A 533 28.20 -30.83 -10.29
CA ILE A 533 28.07 -29.75 -11.26
C ILE A 533 29.45 -29.16 -11.56
N VAL A 534 29.93 -29.29 -12.80
CA VAL A 534 31.25 -28.79 -13.23
C VAL A 534 31.24 -27.25 -13.22
N GLY A 535 31.88 -26.64 -12.22
CA GLY A 535 31.84 -25.19 -12.01
C GLY A 535 30.71 -24.71 -11.07
N ALA A 536 30.19 -25.59 -10.20
CA ALA A 536 29.08 -25.34 -9.27
C ALA A 536 29.14 -23.97 -8.56
N LYS A 537 30.29 -23.59 -8.00
CA LYS A 537 30.46 -22.35 -7.23
C LYS A 537 30.01 -21.10 -8.01
N ARG A 538 30.40 -20.98 -9.29
CA ARG A 538 30.06 -19.83 -10.14
C ARG A 538 28.57 -19.85 -10.51
N CYS A 539 28.05 -21.02 -10.85
CA CYS A 539 26.64 -21.21 -11.19
C CYS A 539 25.72 -20.88 -10.01
N ILE A 540 26.01 -21.43 -8.82
CA ILE A 540 25.24 -21.17 -7.59
C ILE A 540 25.27 -19.69 -7.21
N ASN A 541 26.44 -19.05 -7.22
CA ASN A 541 26.53 -17.61 -6.92
C ASN A 541 25.72 -16.74 -7.89
N SER A 542 25.73 -17.09 -9.19
CA SER A 542 24.93 -16.38 -10.20
C SER A 542 23.43 -16.50 -9.91
N ILE A 543 22.96 -17.71 -9.57
CA ILE A 543 21.55 -17.96 -9.24
C ILE A 543 21.15 -17.26 -7.93
N LEU A 544 22.02 -17.26 -6.92
CA LEU A 544 21.77 -16.55 -5.65
C LEU A 544 21.65 -15.04 -5.84
N ARG A 545 22.52 -14.42 -6.66
CA ARG A 545 22.46 -12.97 -6.95
C ARG A 545 21.20 -12.56 -7.70
N LYS A 546 20.69 -13.42 -8.58
CA LYS A 546 19.43 -13.20 -9.32
C LYS A 546 18.19 -13.59 -8.52
N CYS A 547 18.34 -14.20 -7.34
CA CYS A 547 17.23 -14.64 -6.52
C CYS A 547 16.66 -13.46 -5.71
N VAL A 548 15.44 -13.04 -6.06
CA VAL A 548 14.71 -11.97 -5.37
C VAL A 548 14.56 -12.23 -3.86
N VAL A 549 14.29 -13.48 -3.47
CA VAL A 549 14.15 -13.87 -2.06
C VAL A 549 15.48 -13.71 -1.32
N CYS A 550 16.61 -14.11 -1.93
CA CYS A 550 17.93 -13.91 -1.34
C CYS A 550 18.28 -12.42 -1.22
N ASN A 551 17.95 -11.61 -2.22
CA ASN A 551 18.21 -10.17 -2.21
C ASN A 551 17.34 -9.43 -1.19
N LYS A 552 16.08 -9.85 -0.99
CA LYS A 552 15.21 -9.30 0.08
C LYS A 552 15.73 -9.66 1.48
N ILE A 553 16.15 -10.90 1.69
CA ILE A 553 16.61 -11.37 3.01
C ILE A 553 18.01 -10.83 3.34
N ARG A 554 18.93 -10.80 2.37
CA ARG A 554 20.38 -10.58 2.61
C ARG A 554 21.02 -9.49 1.76
N GLY A 555 20.26 -8.74 0.95
CA GLY A 555 20.78 -7.58 0.21
C GLY A 555 21.38 -6.55 1.18
N ARG A 556 22.45 -5.86 0.77
CA ARG A 556 23.07 -4.80 1.59
C ARG A 556 22.51 -3.44 1.18
N THR A 557 22.35 -2.52 2.13
CA THR A 557 22.11 -1.09 1.85
C THR A 557 23.31 -0.50 1.12
N VAL A 558 23.09 0.49 0.27
CA VAL A 558 24.17 1.15 -0.47
C VAL A 558 24.81 2.20 0.44
N ASP A 559 26.10 2.10 0.69
CA ASP A 559 26.86 3.07 1.49
C ASP A 559 27.73 3.95 0.57
N GLN A 560 27.98 5.20 0.97
CA GLN A 560 28.89 6.13 0.28
C GLN A 560 29.82 6.85 1.26
N LYS A 561 31.01 7.21 0.81
CA LYS A 561 32.04 7.93 1.61
C LYS A 561 31.46 9.20 2.25
N MET A 562 31.80 9.47 3.51
CA MET A 562 31.36 10.67 4.27
C MET A 562 31.74 11.97 3.52
N ALA A 563 30.92 13.02 3.64
CA ALA A 563 31.23 14.34 3.07
C ALA A 563 32.33 15.05 3.87
N ASP A 564 33.10 15.91 3.21
CA ASP A 564 34.11 16.74 3.88
C ASP A 564 33.46 17.75 4.86
N LEU A 565 34.24 18.21 5.85
CA LEU A 565 33.74 19.13 6.88
C LEU A 565 33.36 20.48 6.23
N PRO A 566 32.15 21.03 6.49
CA PRO A 566 31.75 22.32 5.94
C PRO A 566 32.72 23.44 6.38
N SER A 567 32.92 24.44 5.50
CA SER A 567 33.79 25.61 5.70
C SER A 567 33.52 26.35 7.01
N ASP A 568 32.27 26.34 7.48
CA ASP A 568 31.85 26.92 8.77
C ASP A 568 32.54 26.29 10.00
N ARG A 569 33.16 25.11 9.85
CA ARG A 569 33.99 24.48 10.90
C ARG A 569 35.48 24.77 10.77
N LEU A 570 35.90 25.28 9.62
CA LEU A 570 37.30 25.51 9.28
C LEU A 570 37.70 26.98 9.49
N ASN A 571 36.72 27.87 9.59
CA ASN A 571 36.95 29.30 9.84
C ASN A 571 37.15 29.60 11.33
N THR A 572 38.20 30.34 11.66
CA THR A 572 38.50 30.88 12.99
C THR A 572 37.64 32.11 13.29
N GLU A 573 36.33 31.92 13.42
CA GLU A 573 35.40 32.97 13.86
C GLU A 573 35.08 32.85 15.37
N PRO A 574 34.59 33.93 16.03
CA PRO A 574 34.22 33.90 17.44
C PRO A 574 33.23 32.78 17.82
N PRO A 575 33.23 32.31 19.09
CA PRO A 575 32.25 31.34 19.55
C PRO A 575 30.82 31.82 19.31
N PHE A 576 29.94 30.89 18.88
CA PHE A 576 28.54 31.15 18.52
C PHE A 576 28.28 31.99 17.26
N THR A 577 29.28 32.25 16.41
CA THR A 577 29.03 32.79 15.06
C THR A 577 28.14 31.87 14.21
N TYR A 578 28.39 30.55 14.28
CA TYR A 578 27.62 29.52 13.59
C TYR A 578 26.98 28.60 14.62
N VAL A 579 25.65 28.52 14.62
CA VAL A 579 24.88 27.87 15.70
C VAL A 579 23.98 26.76 15.15
N GLY A 580 23.96 25.62 15.81
CA GLY A 580 22.88 24.64 15.67
C GLY A 580 21.92 24.72 16.85
N LEU A 581 20.65 24.44 16.64
CA LEU A 581 19.68 24.39 17.74
C LEU A 581 18.73 23.19 17.66
N ASP A 582 18.26 22.76 18.83
CA ASP A 582 17.22 21.72 19.00
C ASP A 582 16.42 21.98 20.29
N VAL A 583 15.17 21.50 20.36
CA VAL A 583 14.28 21.63 21.52
C VAL A 583 14.00 20.27 22.16
N PHE A 584 14.04 20.21 23.49
CA PHE A 584 13.86 18.98 24.25
C PHE A 584 13.04 19.20 25.54
N GLY A 585 12.44 18.12 26.07
CA GLY A 585 11.35 18.14 27.06
C GLY A 585 10.13 17.33 26.57
N PRO A 586 8.93 17.47 27.17
CA PRO A 586 8.58 18.34 28.31
C PRO A 586 8.85 17.70 29.68
N TRP A 587 9.23 18.53 30.67
CA TRP A 587 9.22 18.15 32.09
C TRP A 587 8.09 18.84 32.83
N ALA A 588 7.44 18.11 33.73
CA ALA A 588 6.41 18.66 34.60
C ALA A 588 7.07 19.41 35.77
N VAL A 589 6.73 20.69 35.92
CA VAL A 589 7.13 21.52 37.06
C VAL A 589 5.91 21.91 37.89
N THR A 590 6.09 21.98 39.21
CA THR A 590 5.07 22.46 40.13
C THR A 590 5.05 23.99 40.13
N THR A 591 3.95 24.59 39.69
CA THR A 591 3.78 26.06 39.61
C THR A 591 3.08 26.63 40.85
N ARG A 592 2.17 25.87 41.48
CA ARG A 592 1.47 26.30 42.70
C ARG A 592 1.20 25.10 43.62
N ARG A 593 1.50 25.26 44.92
CA ARG A 593 1.08 24.33 45.98
C ARG A 593 -0.14 24.94 46.68
N THR A 594 -1.33 24.37 46.51
CA THR A 594 -2.52 24.76 47.27
C THR A 594 -2.80 23.70 48.35
N ARG A 595 -3.59 24.06 49.39
CA ARG A 595 -3.97 23.14 50.49
C ARG A 595 -4.69 21.87 50.00
N GLY A 596 -5.19 21.83 48.76
CA GLY A 596 -5.92 20.70 48.18
C GLY A 596 -5.29 20.06 46.93
N GLY A 597 -4.07 20.46 46.51
CA GLY A 597 -3.41 19.85 45.33
C GLY A 597 -2.20 20.62 44.79
N GLN A 598 -1.44 19.96 43.91
CA GLN A 598 -0.32 20.57 43.19
C GLN A 598 -0.73 20.89 41.74
N ALA A 599 -0.64 22.17 41.35
CA ALA A 599 -0.78 22.57 39.95
C ALA A 599 0.54 22.34 39.22
N ASN A 600 0.51 21.53 38.17
CA ASN A 600 1.69 21.19 37.37
C ASN A 600 1.59 21.83 35.98
N SER A 601 2.70 22.40 35.50
CA SER A 601 2.83 22.92 34.14
C SER A 601 4.01 22.26 33.43
N LYS A 602 3.98 22.23 32.10
CA LYS A 602 5.08 21.67 31.30
C LYS A 602 6.10 22.76 31.00
N ARG A 603 7.38 22.39 30.99
CA ARG A 603 8.50 23.24 30.55
C ARG A 603 9.36 22.48 29.55
N TRP A 604 9.90 23.20 28.58
CA TRP A 604 10.80 22.70 27.55
C TRP A 604 12.12 23.48 27.61
N ALA A 605 13.18 22.98 26.98
CA ALA A 605 14.45 23.69 26.87
C ALA A 605 14.93 23.73 25.41
N VAL A 606 15.52 24.84 25.02
CA VAL A 606 16.22 25.06 23.75
C VAL A 606 17.71 24.89 24.00
N LEU A 607 18.38 24.03 23.24
CA LEU A 607 19.83 23.85 23.28
C LEU A 607 20.46 24.48 22.05
N PHE A 608 21.31 25.48 22.25
CA PHE A 608 22.15 26.10 21.22
C PHE A 608 23.57 25.53 21.29
N THR A 609 24.12 25.09 20.16
CA THR A 609 25.49 24.58 20.07
C THR A 609 26.31 25.36 19.05
N CYS A 610 27.47 25.85 19.46
CA CYS A 610 28.43 26.47 18.57
C CYS A 610 29.05 25.43 17.63
N MET A 611 29.08 25.69 16.33
CA MET A 611 29.65 24.79 15.33
C MET A 611 31.18 24.78 15.34
N ALA A 612 31.81 25.91 15.68
CA ALA A 612 33.27 26.06 15.78
C ALA A 612 33.82 25.44 17.07
N THR A 613 33.48 25.98 18.24
CA THR A 613 34.04 25.54 19.55
C THR A 613 33.31 24.36 20.18
N ARG A 614 32.18 23.93 19.60
CA ARG A 614 31.28 22.92 20.20
C ARG A 614 30.70 23.33 21.56
N ALA A 615 30.81 24.59 21.97
CA ALA A 615 30.19 25.05 23.20
C ALA A 615 28.66 24.92 23.14
N VAL A 616 28.03 24.65 24.28
CA VAL A 616 26.57 24.51 24.43
C VAL A 616 26.03 25.65 25.29
N HIS A 617 24.81 26.09 25.00
CA HIS A 617 24.03 27.02 25.81
C HIS A 617 22.58 26.52 25.87
N ILE A 618 22.00 26.39 27.07
CA ILE A 618 20.64 25.85 27.25
C ILE A 618 19.74 26.93 27.85
N GLU A 619 18.58 27.17 27.23
CA GLU A 619 17.56 28.12 27.67
C GLU A 619 16.23 27.41 27.96
N LEU A 620 15.61 27.69 29.10
CA LEU A 620 14.30 27.14 29.45
C LEU A 620 13.16 27.97 28.82
N ILE A 621 12.13 27.32 28.29
CA ILE A 621 10.95 27.92 27.66
C ILE A 621 9.65 27.38 28.27
N GLU A 622 8.64 28.25 28.31
CA GLU A 622 7.36 27.96 28.97
C GLU A 622 6.40 27.14 28.13
N SER A 623 6.38 27.36 26.81
CA SER A 623 5.57 26.65 25.82
C SER A 623 6.38 26.36 24.55
N MET A 624 5.95 25.36 23.78
CA MET A 624 6.52 25.02 22.47
C MET A 624 5.84 25.87 21.37
N ASP A 625 5.82 27.18 21.57
CA ASP A 625 5.30 28.16 20.61
C ASP A 625 6.41 29.08 20.07
N THR A 626 6.08 29.82 19.02
CA THR A 626 7.00 30.74 18.37
C THR A 626 7.49 31.83 19.32
N SER A 627 6.59 32.43 20.10
CA SER A 627 6.92 33.56 21.00
C SER A 627 7.86 33.15 22.14
N SER A 628 7.65 31.99 22.78
CA SER A 628 8.58 31.50 23.81
C SER A 628 9.95 31.19 23.24
N PHE A 629 10.00 30.64 22.02
CA PHE A 629 11.26 30.40 21.33
C PHE A 629 11.99 31.71 20.96
N ILE A 630 11.29 32.71 20.42
CA ILE A 630 11.89 34.03 20.09
C ILE A 630 12.49 34.65 21.35
N ASN A 631 11.79 34.59 22.48
CA ASN A 631 12.31 35.09 23.75
C ASN A 631 13.58 34.36 24.20
N ALA A 632 13.66 33.03 24.02
CA ALA A 632 14.88 32.28 24.29
C ALA A 632 16.03 32.65 23.34
N LEU A 633 15.74 32.83 22.06
CA LEU A 633 16.74 33.25 21.06
C LEU A 633 17.29 34.65 21.38
N ARG A 634 16.44 35.59 21.82
CA ARG A 634 16.87 36.93 22.25
C ARG A 634 17.74 36.88 23.50
N ARG A 635 17.41 36.04 24.50
CA ARG A 635 18.28 35.83 25.67
C ARG A 635 19.64 35.24 25.28
N PHE A 636 19.64 34.28 24.37
CA PHE A 636 20.86 33.72 23.81
C PHE A 636 21.73 34.80 23.15
N PHE A 637 21.18 35.63 22.26
CA PHE A 637 21.93 36.71 21.63
C PHE A 637 22.40 37.78 22.63
N ALA A 638 21.61 38.09 23.66
CA ALA A 638 22.01 39.03 24.70
C ALA A 638 23.21 38.53 25.53
N LEU A 639 23.32 37.21 25.74
CA LEU A 639 24.38 36.60 26.54
C LEU A 639 25.61 36.19 25.71
N ARG A 640 25.42 35.79 24.45
CA ARG A 640 26.46 35.21 23.59
C ARG A 640 26.85 36.06 22.39
N GLY A 641 26.11 37.12 22.10
CA GLY A 641 26.25 37.93 20.90
C GLY A 641 25.45 37.38 19.70
N PRO A 642 25.36 38.16 18.61
CA PRO A 642 24.61 37.78 17.42
C PRO A 642 25.30 36.62 16.66
N ALA A 643 24.50 35.73 16.09
CA ALA A 643 24.99 34.68 15.19
C ALA A 643 24.89 35.13 13.73
N LYS A 644 25.85 34.71 12.90
CA LYS A 644 25.84 34.91 11.44
C LYS A 644 25.00 33.86 10.73
N GLN A 645 24.92 32.67 11.31
CA GLN A 645 24.12 31.57 10.76
C GLN A 645 23.55 30.64 11.84
N ILE A 646 22.28 30.28 11.69
CA ILE A 646 21.56 29.31 12.50
C ILE A 646 21.17 28.10 11.66
N ARG A 647 21.30 26.89 12.22
CA ARG A 647 20.84 25.63 11.62
C ARG A 647 19.89 24.88 12.54
N SER A 648 18.74 24.45 12.02
CA SER A 648 17.74 23.66 12.76
C SER A 648 17.06 22.61 11.89
N ASP A 649 16.26 21.74 12.50
CA ASP A 649 15.27 20.94 11.78
C ASP A 649 14.02 21.78 11.43
N CYS A 650 13.12 21.19 10.64
CA CYS A 650 11.87 21.83 10.19
C CYS A 650 10.77 21.84 11.27
N GLY A 651 11.11 22.13 12.53
CA GLY A 651 10.14 22.32 13.60
C GLY A 651 9.20 23.50 13.34
N THR A 652 7.91 23.35 13.65
CA THR A 652 6.88 24.37 13.38
C THR A 652 7.13 25.69 14.12
N ASN A 653 7.69 25.63 15.33
CA ASN A 653 8.13 26.77 16.12
C ASN A 653 9.32 27.51 15.47
N PHE A 654 10.25 26.79 14.85
CA PHE A 654 11.40 27.38 14.15
C PHE A 654 11.01 28.01 12.83
N ILE A 655 10.13 27.36 12.05
CA ILE A 655 9.58 27.92 10.81
C ILE A 655 8.77 29.19 11.12
N GLY A 656 7.95 29.15 12.18
CA GLY A 656 7.21 30.31 12.66
C GLY A 656 8.13 31.47 13.05
N ALA A 657 9.19 31.19 13.81
CA ALA A 657 10.13 32.22 14.27
C ALA A 657 10.94 32.83 13.11
N CYS A 658 11.37 32.01 12.16
CA CYS A 658 12.06 32.45 10.94
C CYS A 658 11.19 33.43 10.14
N LYS A 659 9.88 33.13 10.02
CA LYS A 659 8.91 34.00 9.34
C LYS A 659 8.65 35.31 10.07
N GLU A 660 8.53 35.26 11.40
CA GLU A 660 8.25 36.44 12.24
C GLU A 660 9.46 37.39 12.32
N LEU A 661 10.67 36.84 12.35
CA LEU A 661 11.94 37.59 12.37
C LEU A 661 12.44 37.98 10.96
N HIS A 662 11.65 37.74 9.90
CA HIS A 662 12.00 38.03 8.51
C HIS A 662 13.35 37.42 8.03
N MET A 663 13.79 36.32 8.65
CA MET A 663 15.04 35.65 8.26
C MET A 663 14.80 34.83 7.00
N LEU A 664 15.52 35.14 5.92
CA LEU A 664 15.33 34.50 4.60
C LEU A 664 15.59 32.99 4.63
N LEU A 665 14.71 32.25 3.93
CA LEU A 665 14.87 30.86 3.56
C LEU A 665 15.62 30.78 2.23
N THR A 666 16.70 29.99 2.20
CA THR A 666 17.29 29.30 1.03
C THR A 666 18.57 29.89 0.39
N ASP A 667 19.35 28.94 -0.16
CA ASP A 667 20.69 28.90 -0.77
C ASP A 667 21.64 30.12 -0.67
N PRO A 668 22.80 30.00 0.02
CA PRO A 668 23.82 31.07 0.10
C PRO A 668 24.45 31.48 -1.24
N GLU A 669 24.17 30.76 -2.34
CA GLU A 669 24.63 31.06 -3.70
C GLU A 669 23.77 32.12 -4.42
N GLU A 670 22.62 32.52 -3.87
CA GLU A 670 21.76 33.53 -4.51
C GLU A 670 22.32 34.96 -4.33
N PRO A 671 22.48 35.75 -5.41
CA PRO A 671 23.08 37.09 -5.35
C PRO A 671 22.29 38.08 -4.47
N ASN A 672 20.97 37.88 -4.30
CA ASN A 672 20.12 38.69 -3.43
C ASN A 672 20.38 38.44 -1.93
N VAL A 673 20.80 37.22 -1.56
CA VAL A 673 21.14 36.85 -0.18
C VAL A 673 22.43 37.53 0.28
N ARG A 674 23.41 37.73 -0.61
CA ARG A 674 24.65 38.47 -0.30
C ARG A 674 24.39 39.95 0.00
N LYS A 675 23.43 40.57 -0.69
CA LYS A 675 23.05 41.97 -0.48
C LYS A 675 22.35 42.15 0.88
N TYR A 676 21.44 41.23 1.22
CA TYR A 676 20.73 41.22 2.51
C TYR A 676 21.61 40.80 3.71
N LEU A 677 22.58 39.89 3.51
CA LEU A 677 23.63 39.57 4.50
C LEU A 677 24.45 40.80 4.93
N GLY A 678 24.56 41.79 4.04
CA GLY A 678 25.17 43.08 4.34
C GLY A 678 24.29 44.02 5.18
N GLU A 679 22.97 43.79 5.22
CA GLU A 679 21.98 44.66 5.89
C GLU A 679 21.47 44.08 7.23
N GLU A 680 21.22 42.76 7.34
CA GLU A 680 20.53 42.14 8.49
C GLU A 680 21.32 41.01 9.20
N GLY A 681 22.54 40.68 8.72
CA GLY A 681 23.58 39.98 9.48
C GLY A 681 23.40 38.50 9.87
N CYS A 682 22.23 37.87 9.74
CA CYS A 682 21.99 36.47 10.14
C CYS A 682 21.20 35.63 9.10
N THR A 683 21.66 34.39 8.83
CA THR A 683 21.01 33.43 7.90
C THR A 683 20.48 32.19 8.61
N TRP A 684 19.33 31.65 8.19
CA TRP A 684 18.76 30.42 8.76
C TRP A 684 18.70 29.28 7.73
N ILE A 685 19.30 28.14 8.05
CA ILE A 685 19.30 26.95 7.18
C ILE A 685 18.58 25.78 7.86
N PHE A 686 17.58 25.22 7.17
CA PHE A 686 16.83 24.05 7.64
C PHE A 686 17.40 22.74 7.08
N ASN A 687 17.46 21.70 7.93
CA ASN A 687 17.82 20.35 7.48
C ASN A 687 16.72 19.74 6.60
N PRO A 688 17.06 18.97 5.54
CA PRO A 688 16.07 18.23 4.77
C PRO A 688 15.20 17.31 5.65
N PRO A 689 13.91 17.10 5.31
CA PRO A 689 13.04 16.23 6.10
C PRO A 689 13.61 14.80 6.20
N HIS A 690 13.71 14.28 7.43
CA HIS A 690 14.27 12.96 7.78
C HIS A 690 15.80 12.80 7.63
N SER A 691 16.57 13.87 7.37
CA SER A 691 18.04 13.80 7.26
C SER A 691 18.77 14.22 8.54
N SER A 692 18.43 13.62 9.68
CA SER A 692 19.15 13.85 10.96
C SER A 692 20.67 13.63 10.79
N HIS A 693 21.06 12.64 9.98
CA HIS A 693 22.46 12.35 9.65
C HIS A 693 23.29 13.52 9.09
N MET A 694 22.67 14.57 8.50
CA MET A 694 23.39 15.77 8.06
C MET A 694 23.83 16.69 9.22
N GLY A 695 23.26 16.50 10.42
CA GLY A 695 23.63 17.20 11.66
C GLY A 695 24.48 16.39 12.64
N GLY A 696 24.99 15.22 12.23
CA GLY A 696 25.50 14.17 13.12
C GLY A 696 26.64 14.52 14.08
N THR A 697 27.29 15.70 13.96
CA THR A 697 28.31 16.12 14.92
C THR A 697 27.73 16.88 16.12
N TRP A 698 26.65 17.65 15.95
CA TRP A 698 25.98 18.32 17.07
C TRP A 698 24.78 17.52 17.58
N GLU A 699 24.05 16.80 16.73
CA GLU A 699 22.98 15.90 17.17
C GLU A 699 23.47 14.84 18.17
N ARG A 700 24.72 14.38 18.04
CA ARG A 700 25.29 13.43 19.01
C ARG A 700 25.48 14.08 20.38
N MET A 701 25.89 15.36 20.43
CA MET A 701 26.06 16.10 21.68
C MET A 701 24.72 16.46 22.31
N ILE A 702 23.79 16.95 21.50
CA ILE A 702 22.42 17.28 21.90
C ILE A 702 21.68 16.03 22.35
N GLY A 703 21.76 14.95 21.58
CA GLY A 703 21.06 13.68 21.84
C GLY A 703 21.57 12.94 23.07
N VAL A 704 22.89 12.97 23.36
CA VAL A 704 23.41 12.41 24.61
C VAL A 704 22.95 13.24 25.81
N SER A 705 23.04 14.57 25.73
CA SER A 705 22.60 15.48 26.80
C SER A 705 21.12 15.31 27.11
N ARG A 706 20.29 15.28 26.05
CA ARG A 706 18.85 15.02 26.11
C ARG A 706 18.52 13.71 26.79
N ARG A 707 19.14 12.59 26.36
CA ARG A 707 18.87 11.26 26.94
C ARG A 707 19.20 11.20 28.42
N ILE A 708 20.33 11.78 28.83
CA ILE A 708 20.75 11.78 30.24
C ILE A 708 19.76 12.63 31.06
N LEU A 709 19.41 13.83 30.60
CA LEU A 709 18.44 14.70 31.28
C LEU A 709 17.04 14.07 31.36
N ASP A 710 16.54 13.47 30.27
CA ASP A 710 15.25 12.78 30.26
C ASP A 710 15.23 11.56 31.18
N SER A 711 16.33 10.82 31.28
CA SER A 711 16.44 9.69 32.21
C SER A 711 16.46 10.18 33.67
N MET A 712 17.30 11.17 33.97
CA MET A 712 17.49 11.68 35.31
C MET A 712 16.22 12.34 35.85
N LEU A 713 15.55 13.16 35.05
CA LEU A 713 14.36 13.89 35.48
C LEU A 713 13.10 13.01 35.53
N ARG A 714 13.09 11.85 34.85
CA ARG A 714 12.05 10.82 35.04
C ARG A 714 12.17 10.12 36.38
N ASP A 715 13.39 9.80 36.81
CA ASP A 715 13.67 9.06 38.05
C ASP A 715 13.32 9.88 39.32
N VAL A 716 13.24 11.21 39.22
CA VAL A 716 13.10 12.14 40.37
C VAL A 716 11.63 12.39 40.80
N GLY A 717 10.64 12.01 39.97
CA GLY A 717 9.20 12.11 40.27
C GLY A 717 8.59 13.51 40.06
N GLN A 718 7.32 13.56 39.62
CA GLN A 718 6.64 14.77 39.09
C GLN A 718 6.31 15.87 40.13
N SER A 719 6.36 15.61 41.42
CA SER A 719 5.83 16.51 42.47
C SER A 719 6.85 17.52 43.06
N ARG A 720 8.04 17.63 42.46
CA ARG A 720 9.24 18.17 43.15
C ARG A 720 10.15 19.11 42.34
N LEU A 721 9.93 19.27 41.04
CA LEU A 721 10.70 20.20 40.20
C LEU A 721 9.95 21.54 40.13
N THR A 722 10.57 22.65 40.55
CA THR A 722 10.05 24.01 40.31
C THR A 722 10.74 24.62 39.09
N HIS A 723 10.19 25.70 38.55
CA HIS A 723 10.81 26.43 37.44
C HIS A 723 12.24 26.88 37.79
N GLU A 724 12.44 27.45 39.00
CA GLU A 724 13.74 27.89 39.50
C GLU A 724 14.75 26.74 39.58
N VAL A 725 14.37 25.62 40.20
CA VAL A 725 15.26 24.44 40.34
C VAL A 725 15.68 23.91 38.97
N LEU A 726 14.74 23.86 38.01
CA LEU A 726 15.03 23.41 36.66
C LEU A 726 15.91 24.40 35.89
N SER A 727 15.69 25.70 36.05
CA SER A 727 16.51 26.76 35.44
C SER A 727 17.96 26.69 35.92
N THR A 728 18.18 26.61 37.24
CA THR A 728 19.52 26.48 37.82
C THR A 728 20.20 25.18 37.39
N LEU A 729 19.48 24.06 37.33
CA LEU A 729 20.02 22.79 36.87
C LEU A 729 20.47 22.87 35.40
N MET A 730 19.72 23.53 34.51
CA MET A 730 20.11 23.68 33.11
C MET A 730 21.38 24.55 32.96
N ALA A 731 21.58 25.53 33.84
CA ALA A 731 22.82 26.32 33.88
C ALA A 731 24.02 25.47 34.34
N GLU A 732 23.87 24.65 35.39
CA GLU A 732 24.91 23.73 35.86
C GLU A 732 25.27 22.68 34.80
N VAL A 733 24.26 22.11 34.14
CA VAL A 733 24.47 21.15 33.03
C VAL A 733 25.21 21.81 31.87
N THR A 734 24.88 23.06 31.54
CA THR A 734 25.61 23.85 30.53
C THR A 734 27.09 24.01 30.92
N ALA A 735 27.38 24.33 32.18
CA ALA A 735 28.74 24.46 32.68
C ALA A 735 29.50 23.13 32.62
N ILE A 736 28.88 22.02 33.04
CA ILE A 736 29.46 20.67 33.02
C ILE A 736 29.81 20.25 31.59
N ILE A 737 28.91 20.44 30.63
CA ILE A 737 29.15 20.08 29.22
C ILE A 737 30.30 20.92 28.65
N ASN A 738 30.39 22.19 29.01
CA ASN A 738 31.44 23.10 28.51
C ASN A 738 32.79 22.97 29.23
N ALA A 739 32.86 22.33 30.39
CA ALA A 739 34.13 22.06 31.08
C ALA A 739 34.93 20.88 30.48
N ARG A 740 34.44 20.27 29.39
CA ARG A 740 35.09 19.11 28.76
C ARG A 740 36.36 19.50 27.98
N PRO A 741 37.40 18.65 27.95
CA PRO A 741 38.57 18.85 27.08
C PRO A 741 38.19 18.83 25.59
N LEU A 742 38.72 19.78 24.80
CA LEU A 742 38.66 19.78 23.33
C LEU A 742 39.82 19.01 22.71
N THR A 743 40.94 18.92 23.39
CA THR A 743 42.16 18.23 22.97
C THR A 743 42.47 17.04 23.88
N PRO A 744 43.23 16.04 23.41
CA PRO A 744 43.83 15.04 24.28
C PRO A 744 44.65 15.73 25.37
N ILE A 745 44.54 15.24 26.61
CA ILE A 745 45.29 15.79 27.74
C ILE A 745 46.78 15.56 27.46
N SER A 746 47.55 16.63 27.40
CA SER A 746 49.00 16.55 27.24
C SER A 746 49.59 15.79 28.43
N SER A 747 50.46 14.82 28.17
CA SER A 747 51.26 14.13 29.19
C SER A 747 52.50 14.91 29.61
N ASP A 748 52.69 16.12 29.07
CA ASP A 748 53.79 17.03 29.40
C ASP A 748 53.54 17.75 30.74
N PRO A 749 54.37 17.54 31.78
CA PRO A 749 54.23 18.19 33.08
C PRO A 749 54.34 19.72 33.05
N GLU A 750 55.02 20.28 32.05
CA GLU A 750 55.28 21.72 31.92
C GLU A 750 54.13 22.48 31.21
N SER A 751 53.18 21.77 30.59
CA SER A 751 52.01 22.37 29.93
C SER A 751 50.70 21.63 30.25
N PRO A 752 50.21 21.71 31.49
CA PRO A 752 48.97 21.04 31.91
C PRO A 752 47.68 21.72 31.40
N PHE A 753 47.78 22.69 30.47
CA PHE A 753 46.63 23.48 30.05
C PHE A 753 45.65 22.64 29.20
N ILE A 754 44.49 22.35 29.78
CA ILE A 754 43.39 21.68 29.10
C ILE A 754 42.50 22.74 28.46
N LEU A 755 42.53 22.82 27.12
CA LEU A 755 41.61 23.68 26.38
C LEU A 755 40.19 23.12 26.44
N THR A 756 39.25 23.89 26.99
CA THR A 756 37.84 23.52 27.12
C THR A 756 36.96 24.57 26.42
N PRO A 757 35.71 24.26 26.03
CA PRO A 757 34.77 25.28 25.60
C PRO A 757 34.61 26.41 26.63
N THR A 758 34.61 26.11 27.94
CA THR A 758 34.53 27.13 28.99
C THR A 758 35.74 28.06 28.99
N SER A 759 36.95 27.55 28.79
CA SER A 759 38.15 28.41 28.70
C SER A 759 38.10 29.32 27.47
N LEU A 760 37.54 28.85 26.35
CA LEU A 760 37.32 29.67 25.15
C LEU A 760 36.21 30.73 25.35
N LEU A 761 35.16 30.40 26.09
CA LEU A 761 34.03 31.31 26.30
C LEU A 761 34.29 32.38 27.37
N THR A 762 34.98 32.02 28.45
CA THR A 762 35.15 32.89 29.62
C THR A 762 36.53 33.49 29.71
N GLN A 763 37.51 32.97 28.94
CA GLN A 763 38.93 33.27 29.03
C GLN A 763 39.52 33.07 30.45
N LYS A 764 38.78 32.39 31.34
CA LYS A 764 39.23 32.03 32.69
C LYS A 764 39.89 30.66 32.67
N VAL A 765 41.05 30.54 33.31
CA VAL A 765 41.81 29.29 33.44
C VAL A 765 41.64 28.77 34.87
N GLY A 766 40.89 27.68 35.04
CA GLY A 766 40.63 27.06 36.35
C GLY A 766 39.30 26.32 36.38
N THR A 767 39.30 25.09 36.90
CA THR A 767 38.07 24.35 37.23
C THR A 767 37.42 24.99 38.46
N PHE A 768 36.18 25.44 38.36
CA PHE A 768 35.41 25.82 39.54
C PHE A 768 35.22 24.56 40.41
N PRO A 769 35.71 24.53 41.65
CA PRO A 769 35.45 23.40 42.53
C PRO A 769 33.94 23.33 42.81
N PRO A 770 33.34 22.13 42.81
CA PRO A 770 31.96 21.99 43.26
C PRO A 770 31.83 22.52 44.69
N PRO A 771 30.65 23.04 45.08
CA PRO A 771 30.43 23.53 46.43
C PRO A 771 30.76 22.43 47.47
N PRO A 772 31.44 22.76 48.58
CA PRO A 772 31.91 21.76 49.55
C PRO A 772 30.74 21.03 50.23
N GLY A 773 30.76 19.69 50.21
CA GLY A 773 29.78 18.83 50.89
C GLY A 773 29.64 17.42 50.28
N THR A 774 29.16 16.46 51.07
CA THR A 774 28.69 15.15 50.58
C THR A 774 27.21 15.26 50.18
N PHE A 775 26.91 14.96 48.90
CA PHE A 775 25.56 15.08 48.32
C PHE A 775 24.96 13.69 48.05
N GLU A 776 24.28 13.12 49.04
CA GLU A 776 23.71 11.77 49.00
C GLU A 776 22.25 11.76 48.54
N GLY A 777 21.68 10.59 48.23
CA GLY A 777 20.26 10.46 47.83
C GLY A 777 19.26 11.02 48.85
N LYS A 778 19.68 11.20 50.11
CA LYS A 778 18.89 11.85 51.18
C LYS A 778 18.74 13.37 50.97
N ASP A 779 19.64 14.02 50.21
CA ASP A 779 19.62 15.47 49.95
C ASP A 779 18.55 15.88 48.91
N LEU A 780 17.93 14.93 48.20
CA LEU A 780 16.72 15.16 47.39
C LEU A 780 15.57 15.78 48.21
N HIS A 781 15.61 15.64 49.54
CA HIS A 781 14.50 15.91 50.45
C HIS A 781 14.72 17.10 51.40
N ARG A 782 15.87 17.80 51.33
CA ARG A 782 16.22 18.85 52.31
C ARG A 782 16.10 20.28 51.78
N GLN A 783 17.02 20.70 50.90
CA GLN A 783 17.13 22.09 50.42
C GLN A 783 17.29 22.10 48.89
N GLN A 784 16.63 23.05 48.22
CA GLN A 784 16.58 23.12 46.74
C GLN A 784 17.97 23.20 46.08
N TRP A 785 18.92 23.92 46.66
CA TRP A 785 20.28 24.02 46.09
C TRP A 785 21.09 22.72 46.24
N ARG A 786 20.91 21.96 47.33
CA ARG A 786 21.52 20.63 47.50
C ARG A 786 20.92 19.61 46.54
N GLN A 787 19.63 19.74 46.25
CA GLN A 787 18.93 18.95 45.24
C GLN A 787 19.52 19.20 43.85
N VAL A 788 19.77 20.46 43.46
CA VAL A 788 20.43 20.79 42.18
C VAL A 788 21.82 20.16 42.09
N GLN A 789 22.63 20.27 43.15
CA GLN A 789 23.99 19.71 43.15
C GLN A 789 24.02 18.18 43.05
N HIS A 790 23.10 17.49 43.72
CA HIS A 790 22.98 16.04 43.61
C HIS A 790 22.59 15.61 42.19
N LEU A 791 21.66 16.32 41.54
CA LEU A 791 21.27 16.06 40.15
C LEU A 791 22.42 16.34 39.18
N ALA A 792 23.17 17.43 39.38
CA ALA A 792 24.37 17.74 38.60
C ALA A 792 25.43 16.63 38.70
N ASN A 793 25.65 16.06 39.89
CA ASN A 793 26.58 14.94 40.10
C ASN A 793 26.13 13.66 39.36
N ILE A 794 24.82 13.33 39.39
CA ILE A 794 24.27 12.19 38.64
C ILE A 794 24.49 12.39 37.13
N PHE A 795 24.21 13.60 36.63
CA PHE A 795 24.44 13.95 35.23
C PHE A 795 25.92 13.76 34.84
N TRP A 796 26.85 14.27 35.65
CA TRP A 796 28.30 14.14 35.41
C TRP A 796 28.76 12.68 35.32
N HIS A 797 28.33 11.82 36.27
CA HIS A 797 28.70 10.41 36.28
C HIS A 797 28.17 9.64 35.05
N ARG A 798 26.90 9.87 34.67
CA ARG A 798 26.29 9.24 33.49
C ARG A 798 26.94 9.76 32.20
N TRP A 799 27.19 11.08 32.10
CA TRP A 799 27.88 11.72 30.98
C TRP A 799 29.27 11.12 30.74
N ARG A 800 30.09 11.01 31.80
CA ARG A 800 31.44 10.46 31.70
C ARG A 800 31.45 9.02 31.16
N ARG A 801 30.51 8.18 31.59
CA ARG A 801 30.45 6.76 31.22
C ARG A 801 29.91 6.53 29.80
N GLU A 802 28.97 7.35 29.36
CA GLU A 802 28.25 7.16 28.09
C GLU A 802 28.86 7.93 26.91
N TYR A 803 29.52 9.06 27.15
CA TYR A 803 30.02 9.95 26.09
C TYR A 803 31.49 9.70 25.73
N LEU A 804 32.40 9.61 26.71
CA LEU A 804 33.86 9.51 26.46
C LEU A 804 34.30 8.36 25.53
N PRO A 805 33.72 7.13 25.61
CA PRO A 805 34.10 6.04 24.70
C PRO A 805 33.77 6.32 23.22
N THR A 806 32.87 7.26 22.93
CA THR A 806 32.42 7.54 21.56
C THR A 806 33.36 8.46 20.78
N LEU A 807 34.32 9.13 21.44
CA LEU A 807 35.24 10.10 20.83
C LEU A 807 36.45 9.48 20.10
N GLN A 808 36.74 8.18 20.31
CA GLN A 808 37.97 7.54 19.81
C GLN A 808 37.83 6.82 18.45
N SER A 809 36.63 6.63 17.89
CA SER A 809 36.45 5.72 16.74
C SER A 809 35.81 6.36 15.49
N ARG A 810 36.42 6.11 14.32
CA ARG A 810 35.72 6.23 13.01
C ARG A 810 34.83 5.02 12.83
N SER A 811 33.58 5.12 13.27
CA SER A 811 32.73 3.95 13.43
C SER A 811 32.10 3.40 12.13
N LYS A 812 31.92 4.18 11.04
CA LYS A 812 31.21 3.74 9.81
C LYS A 812 31.67 4.45 8.51
N TRP A 813 31.43 3.80 7.36
CA TRP A 813 31.60 4.26 5.96
C TRP A 813 33.01 4.71 5.53
N GLN A 814 33.94 3.75 5.49
CA GLN A 814 35.35 3.97 5.17
C GLN A 814 35.69 3.74 3.69
N ASP A 815 34.86 3.01 2.95
CA ASP A 815 35.12 2.58 1.56
C ASP A 815 34.30 3.37 0.52
N ALA A 816 34.85 3.52 -0.70
CA ALA A 816 34.16 4.16 -1.82
C ALA A 816 33.33 3.13 -2.63
N GLY A 817 32.03 3.38 -2.78
CA GLY A 817 31.11 2.55 -3.59
C GLY A 817 30.77 3.17 -4.96
N PRO A 818 30.21 2.37 -5.90
CA PRO A 818 29.70 2.89 -7.17
C PRO A 818 28.52 3.85 -6.94
N ASN A 819 28.46 4.94 -7.72
CA ASN A 819 27.37 5.91 -7.63
C ASN A 819 26.06 5.29 -8.15
N ILE A 820 24.95 5.58 -7.47
CA ILE A 820 23.60 5.35 -7.99
C ILE A 820 23.38 6.30 -9.18
N LYS A 821 22.74 5.80 -10.24
CA LYS A 821 22.44 6.54 -11.48
C LYS A 821 20.95 6.88 -11.58
N GLU A 822 20.63 7.85 -12.43
CA GLU A 822 19.24 8.15 -12.81
C GLU A 822 18.66 6.94 -13.58
N GLY A 823 17.42 6.57 -13.26
CA GLY A 823 16.75 5.37 -13.79
C GLY A 823 16.93 4.09 -12.96
N ASP A 824 17.82 4.07 -11.95
CA ASP A 824 17.99 2.89 -11.09
C ASP A 824 16.73 2.61 -10.25
N LEU A 825 16.35 1.32 -10.12
CA LEU A 825 15.28 0.86 -9.24
C LEU A 825 15.84 0.51 -7.87
N VAL A 826 15.35 1.17 -6.83
CA VAL A 826 15.83 1.01 -5.45
C VAL A 826 14.68 0.70 -4.48
N LEU A 827 15.01 0.02 -3.38
CA LEU A 827 14.14 -0.15 -2.21
C LEU A 827 14.46 0.98 -1.23
N LEU A 828 13.45 1.78 -0.87
CA LEU A 828 13.58 2.85 0.11
C LEU A 828 13.37 2.27 1.51
N LYS A 829 14.37 2.43 2.37
CA LYS A 829 14.32 2.00 3.76
C LYS A 829 13.27 2.83 4.52
N ASP A 830 12.24 2.16 5.01
CA ASP A 830 11.21 2.74 5.87
C ASP A 830 11.40 2.19 7.30
N ASN A 831 11.74 3.06 8.26
CA ASN A 831 12.02 2.64 9.63
C ASN A 831 10.77 2.19 10.40
N GLN A 832 9.56 2.51 9.90
CA GLN A 832 8.29 2.10 10.52
C GLN A 832 7.74 0.79 9.93
N ALA A 833 8.23 0.36 8.76
CA ALA A 833 7.78 -0.84 8.08
C ALA A 833 8.80 -1.99 8.23
N ARG A 834 8.30 -3.24 8.26
CA ARG A 834 9.19 -4.41 8.25
C ARG A 834 9.97 -4.43 6.93
N ARG A 835 11.18 -5.00 6.91
CA ARG A 835 12.06 -4.98 5.72
C ARG A 835 11.40 -5.48 4.42
N ASN A 836 10.41 -6.38 4.52
CA ASN A 836 9.66 -6.91 3.39
C ASN A 836 8.57 -5.96 2.85
N GLU A 837 8.26 -4.89 3.58
CA GLU A 837 7.23 -3.88 3.30
C GLU A 837 7.84 -2.53 2.88
N TRP A 838 9.17 -2.47 2.75
CA TRP A 838 9.87 -1.29 2.27
C TRP A 838 9.39 -0.93 0.85
N PRO A 839 9.05 0.35 0.60
CA PRO A 839 8.54 0.77 -0.70
C PRO A 839 9.60 0.74 -1.80
N LEU A 840 9.18 0.40 -3.01
CA LEU A 840 9.98 0.52 -4.24
C LEU A 840 10.00 1.97 -4.72
N ALA A 841 11.15 2.42 -5.20
CA ALA A 841 11.37 3.78 -5.68
C ALA A 841 12.24 3.80 -6.94
N LEU A 842 11.95 4.71 -7.86
CA LEU A 842 12.78 4.99 -9.04
C LEU A 842 13.63 6.23 -8.78
N VAL A 843 14.91 6.19 -9.12
CA VAL A 843 15.81 7.34 -9.01
C VAL A 843 15.57 8.29 -10.18
N MET A 844 15.04 9.48 -9.89
CA MET A 844 14.73 10.49 -10.90
C MET A 844 15.91 11.41 -11.17
N LYS A 845 16.63 11.81 -10.12
CA LYS A 845 17.75 12.75 -10.22
C LYS A 845 18.82 12.45 -9.18
N THR A 846 20.08 12.63 -9.56
CA THR A 846 21.22 12.44 -8.64
C THR A 846 21.94 13.76 -8.36
N PHE A 847 22.37 13.97 -7.11
CA PHE A 847 23.09 15.18 -6.71
C PHE A 847 24.51 14.80 -6.27
N PRO A 848 25.51 14.90 -7.17
CA PRO A 848 26.91 14.66 -6.82
C PRO A 848 27.45 15.80 -5.94
N GLY A 849 28.25 15.46 -4.94
CA GLY A 849 29.05 16.46 -4.20
C GLY A 849 30.21 16.99 -5.04
N GLN A 850 30.96 17.96 -4.50
CA GLN A 850 32.14 18.53 -5.17
C GLN A 850 33.24 17.49 -5.50
N ASP A 851 33.25 16.37 -4.79
CA ASP A 851 34.14 15.22 -5.02
C ASP A 851 33.58 14.20 -6.03
N GLY A 852 32.50 14.54 -6.74
CA GLY A 852 31.84 13.67 -7.74
C GLY A 852 31.08 12.48 -7.16
N LYS A 853 30.92 12.38 -5.83
CA LYS A 853 30.21 11.26 -5.18
C LYS A 853 28.76 11.59 -4.90
N VAL A 854 27.85 10.72 -5.35
CA VAL A 854 26.40 10.88 -5.18
C VAL A 854 26.01 10.43 -3.78
N ARG A 855 25.52 11.38 -2.97
CA ARG A 855 25.09 11.14 -1.57
C ARG A 855 23.61 11.43 -1.34
N LYS A 856 23.00 12.23 -2.22
CA LYS A 856 21.58 12.58 -2.23
C LYS A 856 20.97 12.16 -3.56
N VAL A 857 19.79 11.55 -3.49
CA VAL A 857 19.02 11.14 -4.66
C VAL A 857 17.58 11.60 -4.52
N GLU A 858 17.00 12.02 -5.63
CA GLU A 858 15.56 12.28 -5.74
C GLU A 858 14.86 11.00 -6.19
N LEU A 859 13.92 10.52 -5.38
CA LEU A 859 13.26 9.23 -5.54
C LEU A 859 11.78 9.43 -5.80
N LYS A 860 11.24 8.76 -6.82
CA LYS A 860 9.80 8.67 -7.09
C LYS A 860 9.28 7.37 -6.51
N VAL A 861 8.44 7.46 -5.48
CA VAL A 861 7.75 6.30 -4.87
C VAL A 861 6.31 6.29 -5.32
N THR A 862 5.84 5.13 -5.78
CA THR A 862 4.44 4.92 -6.15
C THR A 862 3.76 4.10 -5.06
N ARG A 863 2.98 4.76 -4.20
CA ARG A 863 2.06 4.09 -3.25
C ARG A 863 0.63 4.44 -3.64
N SER A 864 -0.18 3.42 -3.89
CA SER A 864 -1.63 3.55 -4.10
C SER A 864 -2.03 4.53 -5.23
N GLY A 865 -1.29 4.53 -6.35
CA GLY A 865 -1.58 5.36 -7.52
C GLY A 865 -1.12 6.83 -7.43
N SER A 866 -0.65 7.28 -6.27
CA SER A 866 -0.01 8.60 -6.12
C SER A 866 1.51 8.48 -6.25
N ALA A 867 2.09 9.25 -7.17
CA ALA A 867 3.54 9.39 -7.28
C ALA A 867 3.99 10.56 -6.41
N LYS A 868 4.78 10.28 -5.38
CA LYS A 868 5.42 11.32 -4.56
C LYS A 868 6.92 11.27 -4.75
N THR A 869 7.50 12.45 -4.90
CA THR A 869 8.94 12.63 -5.04
C THR A 869 9.55 12.98 -3.68
N PHE A 870 10.61 12.28 -3.30
CA PHE A 870 11.30 12.44 -2.03
C PHE A 870 12.80 12.64 -2.26
N LEU A 871 13.38 13.64 -1.61
CA LEU A 871 14.83 13.75 -1.50
C LEU A 871 15.30 12.87 -0.34
N ARG A 872 16.20 11.91 -0.62
CA ARG A 872 16.70 10.93 0.37
C ARG A 872 18.21 10.71 0.26
N PRO A 873 18.89 10.36 1.37
CA PRO A 873 20.28 9.96 1.33
C PRO A 873 20.43 8.55 0.75
N VAL A 874 21.55 8.29 0.07
CA VAL A 874 21.85 6.98 -0.54
C VAL A 874 21.92 5.85 0.50
N SER A 875 22.30 6.15 1.75
CA SER A 875 22.34 5.18 2.86
C SER A 875 20.97 4.60 3.24
N GLU A 876 19.89 5.22 2.78
CA GLU A 876 18.52 4.74 2.97
C GLU A 876 17.98 4.01 1.74
N THR A 877 18.81 3.70 0.75
CA THR A 877 18.39 2.97 -0.45
C THR A 877 19.11 1.62 -0.58
N VAL A 878 18.41 0.66 -1.17
CA VAL A 878 18.96 -0.64 -1.57
C VAL A 878 18.79 -0.77 -3.08
N LEU A 879 19.88 -0.79 -3.83
CA LEU A 879 19.82 -1.00 -5.28
C LEU A 879 19.28 -2.40 -5.58
N LEU A 880 18.21 -2.46 -6.37
CA LEU A 880 17.58 -3.71 -6.80
C LEU A 880 17.93 -4.09 -8.23
N MET A 881 17.93 -3.10 -9.12
CA MET A 881 18.19 -3.27 -10.54
C MET A 881 18.80 -1.97 -11.07
N SER A 882 19.85 -2.09 -11.88
CA SER A 882 20.43 -0.92 -12.54
C SER A 882 19.60 -0.55 -13.75
N ALA A 883 19.58 0.73 -14.13
CA ALA A 883 18.92 1.21 -15.35
C ALA A 883 19.28 0.40 -16.60
N GLU A 884 20.52 -0.09 -16.69
CA GLU A 884 21.04 -0.89 -17.83
C GLU A 884 20.40 -2.31 -17.93
N ASP A 885 19.78 -2.80 -16.85
CA ASP A 885 19.15 -4.12 -16.77
C ASP A 885 17.60 -4.06 -16.85
N ILE A 886 17.01 -2.85 -16.97
CA ILE A 886 15.55 -2.60 -16.92
C ILE A 886 14.88 -2.67 -18.31
N ASP A 887 15.67 -2.74 -19.39
CA ASP A 887 15.18 -2.87 -20.79
C ASP A 887 15.00 -4.32 -21.27
#